data_AF-A0AAU3LLU6-F1
#
_entry.id   AF-A0AAU3LLU6-F1
#
_cell.length_a   1.000
_cell.length_b   1.000
_cell.length_c   1.000
_cell.angle_alpha   90.00
_cell.angle_beta   90.00
_cell.angle_gamma   90.00
#
_symmetry.space_group_name_H-M   'P 1'
#
loop_
_entity.id
_entity.type
_entity.pdbx_description
1 polymer ?
#
loop_
_entity_poly.entity_id
_entity_poly.type
_entity_poly.pdbx_seq_one_letter_code
_entity_poly.pdbx_strand_id
1 'polypeptide(L)'
;MTEDFSTPDTFGIRIGGLPVPMLDDMRSPELWDQVETVLAGERRLAATADELSDALFELIGRGPAGKPELVALRRSIHNGRPLAARCWNDGIRALLPAHVADGVRAWLELVAAHRHDVAHLDELVGHHTRNQHILLRKAVADPAFQHGLILSSPVCYGQLRKWLARPDDTAPDRGLALRLTKYLARITTKTSPFSTFTISGIGHWHGRNTAAPATGPAVRSVVEINVWVVQQLLRQLSGHPALAGRLRLRLNPSALLAGDCWEFLGPGSDEPLRSLAATAPVQACVDAVTGAGRVREDAVDETAARTGSTPAAADAYLGRLVELGLLEAERPFADQALDPLGELRTWVASAGPPLEELSSALAELAGHLADYPVLARPSDRLRRSREIDAELLRIRTLAGPDRIDLPAKNSIIENALLTAPADGPDRQRWTPVLRDLDAVRRCYAVLDPALPGRVALTEAFAERIGPGATVPFLVFHRAVQQWLREDPDLPGVLSIATHGYQALAHHRLPRIRELSRIRAELCATVLEGQADERGVLRLDPQQLSAAAGQWPAWMRPPDSVAFYGQPVGGAGEPQFVINAVNSGHGRGRDRVRRLLAQAGTAAEVATAPPPADEILADTCRHYGSNVGLRTSALACEIDYPGGLSRRSAAERIPVGDLVVRHDPDLELLTLRSRSRDAVVRPVHPNLIAELWLPPAIRLLMQAFGATANLLIPGRRMFGDTSLDRVDGVLAQPRVVIGRTTVSRRQWVFPVSAVPSRQKGESDRARLVRLAAWLHTHGMPQRCFVRGLDPDSVVGGSVWRIKSRKPLYVDFASLLLVGVFERMLTDPRHLLFLQEALPGPADAPSYGDNGSRVTEYLVEINGGRDADR
;
A
#
# COMPACT_ATOMS: atom_id res chain seq x y z
N MET A 1 -33.86 -12.62 3.75
CA MET A 1 -33.29 -11.78 2.68
C MET A 1 -32.05 -12.50 2.20
N THR A 2 -32.11 -13.13 1.03
CA THR A 2 -30.93 -13.65 0.33
C THR A 2 -29.94 -12.50 0.14
N GLU A 3 -28.68 -12.70 0.51
CA GLU A 3 -27.67 -11.64 0.42
C GLU A 3 -27.30 -11.43 -1.06
N ASP A 4 -27.31 -10.17 -1.53
CA ASP A 4 -26.96 -9.79 -2.92
C ASP A 4 -25.43 -9.83 -3.21
N PHE A 5 -24.65 -10.44 -2.31
CA PHE A 5 -23.20 -10.51 -2.36
C PHE A 5 -22.69 -11.84 -1.80
N SER A 6 -21.47 -12.22 -2.18
CA SER A 6 -20.76 -13.38 -1.62
C SER A 6 -19.41 -12.99 -1.05
N THR A 7 -18.88 -13.84 -0.18
CA THR A 7 -17.55 -13.71 0.43
C THR A 7 -16.91 -15.09 0.46
N PRO A 8 -15.67 -15.25 -0.02
CA PRO A 8 -14.97 -16.53 0.06
C PRO A 8 -14.80 -17.01 1.51
N ASP A 9 -14.72 -18.33 1.70
CA ASP A 9 -14.50 -18.94 3.02
C ASP A 9 -13.11 -18.65 3.61
N THR A 10 -12.20 -18.17 2.77
CA THR A 10 -10.84 -17.77 3.14
C THR A 10 -10.58 -16.29 2.90
N PHE A 11 -9.85 -15.68 3.82
CA PHE A 11 -9.37 -14.29 3.71
C PHE A 11 -7.85 -14.25 3.86
N GLY A 12 -7.21 -13.23 3.30
CA GLY A 12 -5.77 -13.04 3.52
C GLY A 12 -5.53 -12.37 4.88
N ILE A 13 -4.45 -12.73 5.58
CA ILE A 13 -4.06 -12.12 6.86
C ILE A 13 -2.63 -11.59 6.79
N ARG A 14 -2.39 -10.44 7.42
CA ARG A 14 -1.07 -9.86 7.61
C ARG A 14 -0.89 -9.45 9.06
N ILE A 15 0.21 -9.88 9.67
CA ILE A 15 0.48 -9.72 11.11
C ILE A 15 1.81 -8.99 11.28
N GLY A 16 1.88 -8.05 12.22
CA GLY A 16 3.13 -7.39 12.61
C GLY A 16 4.20 -8.39 13.05
N GLY A 17 5.43 -8.20 12.57
CA GLY A 17 6.56 -9.10 12.82
C GLY A 17 6.99 -9.17 14.29
N LEU A 18 6.68 -8.14 15.08
CA LEU A 18 6.89 -8.10 16.53
C LEU A 18 5.61 -7.68 17.27
N PRO A 19 5.46 -8.11 18.54
CA PRO A 19 4.31 -7.75 19.35
C PRO A 19 4.34 -6.27 19.73
N VAL A 20 3.15 -5.69 19.81
CA VAL A 20 2.90 -4.30 20.22
C VAL A 20 3.62 -3.95 21.53
N PRO A 21 3.57 -4.78 22.60
CA PRO A 21 4.31 -4.55 23.83
C PRO A 21 5.79 -4.15 23.67
N MET A 22 6.51 -4.68 22.67
CA MET A 22 7.92 -4.29 22.47
C MET A 22 8.11 -2.82 22.07
N LEU A 23 7.11 -2.22 21.41
CA LEU A 23 7.11 -0.79 21.15
C LEU A 23 6.53 -0.02 22.34
N ASP A 24 5.43 -0.51 22.91
CA ASP A 24 4.75 0.13 24.03
C ASP A 24 5.64 0.20 25.29
N ASP A 25 6.56 -0.75 25.50
CA ASP A 25 7.56 -0.68 26.58
C ASP A 25 8.41 0.61 26.50
N MET A 26 8.61 1.19 25.31
CA MET A 26 9.36 2.45 25.16
C MET A 26 8.54 3.71 25.45
N ARG A 27 7.26 3.57 25.77
CA ARG A 27 6.41 4.67 26.20
C ARG A 27 6.51 4.82 27.72
N SER A 28 6.18 6.00 28.20
CA SER A 28 6.05 6.25 29.63
C SER A 28 4.69 6.84 29.94
N PRO A 29 3.73 6.02 30.41
CA PRO A 29 2.43 6.52 30.86
C PRO A 29 2.61 7.54 32.00
N GLU A 30 3.47 7.25 32.97
CA GLU A 30 3.78 8.16 34.08
C GLU A 30 4.31 9.52 33.62
N LEU A 31 5.26 9.54 32.67
CA LEU A 31 5.74 10.80 32.07
C LEU A 31 4.58 11.59 31.45
N TRP A 32 3.71 10.91 30.69
CA TRP A 32 2.60 11.57 30.00
C TRP A 32 1.53 12.07 30.99
N ASP A 33 1.18 11.26 31.99
CA ASP A 33 0.24 11.63 33.04
C ASP A 33 0.78 12.83 33.85
N GLN A 34 2.09 12.89 34.09
CA GLN A 34 2.72 14.04 34.72
C GLN A 34 2.70 15.28 33.80
N VAL A 35 2.87 15.13 32.48
CA VAL A 35 2.67 16.25 31.52
C VAL A 35 1.23 16.77 31.60
N GLU A 36 0.23 15.88 31.63
CA GLU A 36 -1.18 16.25 31.77
C GLU A 36 -1.45 16.95 33.12
N THR A 37 -0.81 16.48 34.20
CA THR A 37 -0.89 17.10 35.54
C THR A 37 -0.32 18.52 35.52
N VAL A 38 0.85 18.72 34.91
CA VAL A 38 1.47 20.05 34.73
C VAL A 38 0.54 20.97 33.93
N LEU A 39 -0.01 20.51 32.81
CA LEU A 39 -0.95 21.30 31.98
C LEU A 39 -2.25 21.63 32.72
N ALA A 40 -2.80 20.69 33.48
CA ALA A 40 -3.97 20.94 34.31
C ALA A 40 -3.67 21.96 35.42
N GLY A 41 -2.47 21.89 36.02
CA GLY A 41 -1.96 22.89 36.96
C GLY A 41 -1.86 24.28 36.33
N GLU A 42 -1.30 24.42 35.13
CA GLU A 42 -1.22 25.69 34.39
C GLU A 42 -2.61 26.30 34.14
N ARG A 43 -3.57 25.47 33.68
CA ARG A 43 -4.96 25.92 33.45
C ARG A 43 -5.64 26.38 34.74
N ARG A 44 -5.49 25.61 35.83
CA ARG A 44 -6.06 25.98 37.15
C ARG A 44 -5.44 27.26 37.68
N LEU A 45 -4.11 27.41 37.56
CA LEU A 45 -3.41 28.62 37.98
C LEU A 45 -3.87 29.85 37.21
N ALA A 46 -4.06 29.74 35.90
CA ALA A 46 -4.57 30.83 35.07
C ALA A 46 -6.00 31.22 35.48
N ALA A 47 -6.91 30.25 35.57
CA ALA A 47 -8.30 30.49 35.96
C ALA A 47 -8.41 31.13 37.36
N THR A 48 -7.71 30.60 38.36
CA THR A 48 -7.72 31.19 39.72
C THR A 48 -7.03 32.56 39.75
N ALA A 49 -5.99 32.79 38.95
CA ALA A 49 -5.35 34.11 38.86
C ALA A 49 -6.27 35.16 38.24
N ASP A 50 -7.07 34.79 37.24
CA ASP A 50 -8.06 35.68 36.62
C ASP A 50 -9.19 36.02 37.60
N GLU A 51 -9.77 35.01 38.27
CA GLU A 51 -10.79 35.22 39.33
C GLU A 51 -10.29 36.15 40.45
N LEU A 52 -9.07 35.93 40.93
CA LEU A 52 -8.44 36.78 41.95
C LEU A 52 -8.11 38.18 41.42
N SER A 53 -7.68 38.28 40.16
CA SER A 53 -7.36 39.56 39.53
C SER A 53 -8.59 40.44 39.38
N ASP A 54 -9.75 39.85 39.10
CA ASP A 54 -11.05 40.53 39.01
C ASP A 54 -11.55 40.94 40.40
N ALA A 55 -11.49 40.04 41.39
CA ALA A 55 -11.84 40.37 42.77
C ALA A 55 -10.97 41.51 43.34
N LEU A 56 -9.67 41.51 43.02
CA LEU A 56 -8.76 42.59 43.41
C LEU A 56 -9.01 43.88 42.61
N PHE A 57 -9.40 43.79 41.34
CA PHE A 57 -9.74 44.97 40.53
C PHE A 57 -10.95 45.71 41.12
N GLU A 58 -12.01 44.98 41.45
CA GLU A 58 -13.20 45.53 42.13
C GLU A 58 -12.85 46.19 43.45
N LEU A 59 -12.00 45.54 44.26
CA LEU A 59 -11.54 46.09 45.52
C LEU A 59 -10.72 47.38 45.34
N ILE A 60 -9.80 47.41 44.36
CA ILE A 60 -8.97 48.58 44.03
C ILE A 60 -9.85 49.75 43.55
N GLY A 61 -10.91 49.47 42.79
CA GLY A 61 -11.86 50.46 42.27
C GLY A 61 -12.59 51.25 43.37
N ARG A 62 -12.78 50.65 44.55
CA ARG A 62 -13.44 51.27 45.71
C ARG A 62 -12.55 52.25 46.50
N GLY A 63 -11.28 52.40 46.13
CA GLY A 63 -10.34 53.34 46.75
C GLY A 63 -9.89 53.00 48.19
N PRO A 64 -9.45 51.76 48.49
CA PRO A 64 -9.00 51.38 49.83
C PRO A 64 -7.66 52.02 50.22
N ALA A 65 -7.38 52.08 51.53
CA ALA A 65 -6.02 52.29 52.02
C ALA A 65 -5.11 51.17 51.50
N GLY A 66 -3.87 51.48 51.06
CA GLY A 66 -2.96 50.49 50.49
C GLY A 66 -3.18 50.15 48.99
N LYS A 67 -3.81 51.06 48.23
CA LYS A 67 -4.04 50.91 46.78
C LYS A 67 -2.78 50.52 45.98
N PRO A 68 -1.59 51.14 46.17
CA PRO A 68 -0.38 50.75 45.43
C PRO A 68 0.02 49.29 45.66
N GLU A 69 -0.11 48.80 46.89
CA GLU A 69 0.24 47.44 47.30
C GLU A 69 -0.75 46.41 46.75
N LEU A 70 -2.05 46.73 46.74
CA LEU A 70 -3.08 45.89 46.12
C LEU A 70 -2.92 45.82 44.59
N VAL A 71 -2.53 46.92 43.94
CA VAL A 71 -2.16 46.92 42.52
C VAL A 71 -0.94 46.03 42.28
N ALA A 72 0.06 46.09 43.15
CA ALA A 72 1.23 45.22 43.07
C ALA A 72 0.88 43.74 43.32
N LEU A 73 -0.03 43.44 44.24
CA LEU A 73 -0.54 42.08 44.50
C LEU A 73 -1.27 41.54 43.28
N ARG A 74 -2.22 42.30 42.72
CA ARG A 74 -2.94 41.96 41.49
C ARG A 74 -1.97 41.73 40.33
N ARG A 75 -1.00 42.61 40.13
CA ARG A 75 0.03 42.45 39.09
C ARG A 75 0.87 41.21 39.32
N SER A 76 1.24 40.88 40.55
CA SER A 76 1.99 39.66 40.82
C SER A 76 1.18 38.40 40.54
N ILE A 77 -0.09 38.34 40.97
CA ILE A 77 -1.00 37.20 40.74
C ILE A 77 -1.27 37.02 39.24
N HIS A 78 -1.68 38.10 38.56
CA HIS A 78 -1.98 38.07 37.13
C HIS A 78 -0.77 37.66 36.26
N ASN A 79 0.46 38.02 36.69
CA ASN A 79 1.68 37.63 35.99
C ASN A 79 2.32 36.34 36.53
N GLY A 80 1.68 35.60 37.44
CA GLY A 80 2.23 34.37 38.02
C GLY A 80 3.52 34.55 38.82
N ARG A 81 3.79 35.76 39.32
CA ARG A 81 5.06 36.11 39.99
C ARG A 81 5.01 35.76 41.48
N PRO A 82 6.15 35.41 42.10
CA PRO A 82 6.25 35.31 43.55
C PRO A 82 5.73 36.57 44.25
N LEU A 83 4.96 36.40 45.32
CA LEU A 83 4.47 37.53 46.11
C LEU A 83 5.61 38.05 47.00
N ALA A 84 5.99 39.32 46.79
CA ALA A 84 6.99 39.98 47.62
C ALA A 84 6.35 40.50 48.91
N ALA A 85 7.15 40.64 49.98
CA ALA A 85 6.67 41.14 51.28
C ALA A 85 5.98 42.51 51.19
N ARG A 86 6.30 43.34 50.19
CA ARG A 86 5.65 44.63 49.93
C ARG A 86 4.18 44.54 49.49
N CYS A 87 3.76 43.43 48.87
CA CYS A 87 2.40 43.26 48.36
C CYS A 87 1.65 42.08 49.00
N TRP A 88 2.31 41.34 49.89
CA TRP A 88 1.71 40.26 50.67
C TRP A 88 2.34 40.23 52.06
N ASN A 89 1.67 40.85 53.04
CA ASN A 89 2.04 40.93 54.45
C ASN A 89 0.76 41.05 55.32
N ASP A 90 0.89 41.05 56.64
CA ASP A 90 -0.26 41.13 57.56
C ASP A 90 -1.12 42.37 57.36
N GLY A 91 -0.51 43.51 57.05
CA GLY A 91 -1.22 44.76 56.76
C GLY A 91 -2.08 44.65 55.49
N ILE A 92 -1.56 44.03 54.42
CA ILE A 92 -2.35 43.79 53.19
C ILE A 92 -3.42 42.73 53.41
N ARG A 93 -3.13 41.67 54.18
CA ARG A 93 -4.12 40.64 54.51
C ARG A 93 -5.31 41.21 55.29
N ALA A 94 -5.07 42.16 56.19
CA ALA A 94 -6.13 42.86 56.93
C ALA A 94 -7.01 43.78 56.06
N LEU A 95 -6.52 44.18 54.88
CA LEU A 95 -7.26 45.03 53.93
C LEU A 95 -8.12 44.22 52.94
N LEU A 96 -7.95 42.89 52.90
CA LEU A 96 -8.67 42.01 51.99
C LEU A 96 -9.92 41.41 52.66
N PRO A 97 -11.04 41.27 51.95
CA PRO A 97 -12.12 40.40 52.38
C PRO A 97 -11.60 38.97 52.60
N ALA A 98 -12.14 38.26 53.60
CA ALA A 98 -11.68 36.92 53.98
C ALA A 98 -11.61 35.95 52.78
N HIS A 99 -12.63 35.95 51.92
CA HIS A 99 -12.67 35.11 50.71
C HIS A 99 -11.54 35.42 49.71
N VAL A 100 -11.09 36.68 49.61
CA VAL A 100 -9.97 37.07 48.74
C VAL A 100 -8.65 36.66 49.37
N ALA A 101 -8.47 36.86 50.69
CA ALA A 101 -7.27 36.42 51.39
C ALA A 101 -7.11 34.89 51.33
N ASP A 102 -8.20 34.15 51.50
CA ASP A 102 -8.27 32.69 51.37
C ASP A 102 -7.96 32.24 49.95
N GLY A 103 -8.53 32.92 48.95
CA GLY A 103 -8.25 32.66 47.55
C GLY A 103 -6.77 32.89 47.20
N VAL A 104 -6.13 33.94 47.70
CA VAL A 104 -4.69 34.18 47.49
C VAL A 104 -3.84 33.09 48.16
N ARG A 105 -4.22 32.62 49.35
CA ARG A 105 -3.56 31.49 50.02
C ARG A 105 -3.69 30.20 49.22
N ALA A 106 -4.91 29.86 48.76
CA ALA A 106 -5.16 28.70 47.91
C ALA A 106 -4.37 28.77 46.59
N TRP A 107 -4.26 29.97 46.02
CA TRP A 107 -3.43 30.21 44.83
C TRP A 107 -1.93 29.98 45.10
N LEU A 108 -1.41 30.43 46.25
CA LEU A 108 -0.01 30.14 46.64
C LEU A 108 0.25 28.65 46.82
N GLU A 109 -0.69 27.90 47.42
CA GLU A 109 -0.62 26.45 47.55
C GLU A 109 -0.61 25.77 46.18
N LEU A 110 -1.46 26.24 45.25
CA LEU A 110 -1.50 25.77 43.88
C LEU A 110 -0.19 26.07 43.13
N VAL A 111 0.42 27.24 43.32
CA VAL A 111 1.74 27.59 42.75
C VAL A 111 2.83 26.65 43.27
N ALA A 112 2.81 26.33 44.57
CA ALA A 112 3.77 25.42 45.17
C ALA A 112 3.61 23.98 44.64
N ALA A 113 2.37 23.48 44.59
CA ALA A 113 2.05 22.17 44.02
C ALA A 113 2.49 22.07 42.56
N HIS A 114 2.15 23.07 41.74
CA HIS A 114 2.55 23.09 40.34
C HIS A 114 4.07 23.14 40.13
N ARG A 115 4.81 23.87 40.97
CA ARG A 115 6.29 23.85 40.94
C ARG A 115 6.86 22.47 41.26
N HIS A 116 6.26 21.77 42.22
CA HIS A 116 6.62 20.40 42.54
C HIS A 116 6.35 19.48 41.34
N ASP A 117 5.18 19.60 40.71
CA ASP A 117 4.81 18.81 39.54
C ASP A 117 5.75 19.04 38.35
N VAL A 118 6.18 20.29 38.14
CA VAL A 118 7.16 20.65 37.09
C VAL A 118 8.54 20.05 37.39
N ALA A 119 8.99 20.09 38.65
CA ALA A 119 10.25 19.49 39.05
C ALA A 119 10.24 17.95 38.90
N HIS A 120 9.13 17.31 39.31
CA HIS A 120 8.92 15.88 39.12
C HIS A 120 8.96 15.50 37.63
N LEU A 121 8.34 16.29 36.76
CA LEU A 121 8.42 16.07 35.32
C LEU A 121 9.86 16.18 34.77
N ASP A 122 10.65 17.14 35.25
CA ASP A 122 12.07 17.26 34.87
C ASP A 122 12.87 16.01 35.29
N GLU A 123 12.61 15.45 36.48
CA GLU A 123 13.21 14.20 36.94
C GLU A 123 12.83 13.01 36.04
N LEU A 124 11.55 12.87 35.69
CA LEU A 124 11.05 11.82 34.80
C LEU A 124 11.66 11.92 33.40
N VAL A 125 11.73 13.12 32.82
CA VAL A 125 12.39 13.35 31.51
C VAL A 125 13.87 12.97 31.59
N GLY A 126 14.57 13.36 32.65
CA GLY A 126 15.97 13.02 32.87
C GLY A 126 16.19 11.51 33.01
N HIS A 127 15.34 10.83 33.77
CA HIS A 127 15.36 9.38 33.93
C HIS A 127 15.17 8.67 32.59
N HIS A 128 14.12 9.00 31.84
CA HIS A 128 13.82 8.37 30.56
C HIS A 128 14.90 8.63 29.52
N THR A 129 15.46 9.84 29.48
CA THR A 129 16.55 10.17 28.56
C THR A 129 17.77 9.28 28.80
N ARG A 130 18.11 8.98 30.06
CA ARG A 130 19.22 8.10 30.43
C ARG A 130 18.91 6.63 30.14
N ASN A 131 17.67 6.17 30.34
CA ASN A 131 17.35 4.74 30.40
C ASN A 131 16.66 4.15 29.17
N GLN A 132 16.03 4.97 28.31
CA GLN A 132 15.27 4.49 27.13
C GLN A 132 16.08 3.62 26.16
N HIS A 133 17.41 3.78 26.14
CA HIS A 133 18.28 2.98 25.29
C HIS A 133 18.33 1.50 25.69
N ILE A 134 18.10 1.16 26.97
CA ILE A 134 18.10 -0.21 27.49
C ILE A 134 16.92 -0.99 26.89
N LEU A 135 15.73 -0.38 26.92
CA LEU A 135 14.51 -0.96 26.34
C LEU A 135 14.61 -1.07 24.82
N LEU A 136 15.13 -0.02 24.17
CA LEU A 136 15.40 -0.06 22.74
C LEU A 136 16.36 -1.21 22.40
N ARG A 137 17.45 -1.38 23.17
CA ARG A 137 18.46 -2.44 22.99
C ARG A 137 17.83 -3.82 23.06
N LYS A 138 16.99 -4.08 24.07
CA LYS A 138 16.23 -5.33 24.24
C LYS A 138 15.36 -5.61 23.01
N ALA A 139 14.57 -4.63 22.56
CA ALA A 139 13.66 -4.81 21.44
C ALA A 139 14.39 -5.03 20.10
N VAL A 140 15.48 -4.31 19.83
CA VAL A 140 16.23 -4.45 18.57
C VAL A 140 17.19 -5.63 18.53
N ALA A 141 17.46 -6.25 19.70
CA ALA A 141 18.21 -7.50 19.77
C ALA A 141 17.41 -8.69 19.25
N ASP A 142 16.08 -8.57 19.12
CA ASP A 142 15.23 -9.63 18.59
C ASP A 142 15.67 -10.08 17.18
N PRO A 143 15.82 -11.40 16.93
CA PRO A 143 16.24 -11.91 15.63
C PRO A 143 15.34 -11.47 14.48
N ALA A 144 14.02 -11.45 14.65
CA ALA A 144 13.08 -11.03 13.61
C ALA A 144 13.25 -9.54 13.25
N PHE A 145 13.56 -8.68 14.23
CA PHE A 145 13.94 -7.29 13.94
C PHE A 145 15.20 -7.22 13.08
N GLN A 146 16.24 -7.96 13.49
CA GLN A 146 17.55 -7.92 12.83
C GLN A 146 17.51 -8.53 11.42
N HIS A 147 16.77 -9.62 11.19
CA HIS A 147 16.61 -10.25 9.88
C HIS A 147 16.04 -9.25 8.86
N GLY A 148 14.94 -8.59 9.19
CA GLY A 148 14.35 -7.58 8.31
C GLY A 148 15.23 -6.33 8.15
N LEU A 149 15.99 -5.96 9.18
CA LEU A 149 16.93 -4.84 9.09
C LEU A 149 18.10 -5.12 8.14
N ILE A 150 18.59 -6.37 8.07
CA ILE A 150 19.65 -6.77 7.14
C ILE A 150 19.24 -6.47 5.70
N LEU A 151 18.02 -6.83 5.31
CA LEU A 151 17.53 -6.60 3.95
C LEU A 151 17.11 -5.13 3.73
N SER A 152 16.53 -4.47 4.73
CA SER A 152 16.12 -3.07 4.59
C SER A 152 17.29 -2.08 4.57
N SER A 153 18.30 -2.31 5.42
CA SER A 153 19.46 -1.44 5.58
C SER A 153 20.67 -2.16 6.20
N PRO A 154 21.50 -2.83 5.38
CA PRO A 154 22.74 -3.48 5.85
C PRO A 154 23.67 -2.53 6.63
N VAL A 155 23.69 -1.26 6.24
CA VAL A 155 24.46 -0.20 6.91
C VAL A 155 23.95 0.05 8.33
N CYS A 156 22.63 0.19 8.51
CA CYS A 156 22.02 0.38 9.82
C CYS A 156 22.23 -0.85 10.70
N TYR A 157 22.10 -2.06 10.12
CA TYR A 157 22.42 -3.30 10.82
C TYR A 157 23.90 -3.35 11.29
N GLY A 158 24.84 -2.92 10.44
CA GLY A 158 26.26 -2.83 10.83
C GLY A 158 26.51 -1.88 12.00
N GLN A 159 25.78 -0.77 12.08
CA GLN A 159 25.82 0.16 13.21
C GLN A 159 25.17 -0.44 14.46
N LEU A 160 24.02 -1.10 14.32
CA LEU A 160 23.35 -1.84 15.40
C LEU A 160 24.28 -2.87 16.03
N ARG A 161 24.90 -3.72 15.22
CA ARG A 161 25.82 -4.77 15.70
C ARG A 161 26.98 -4.20 16.50
N LYS A 162 27.57 -3.09 16.03
CA LYS A 162 28.65 -2.40 16.76
C LYS A 162 28.18 -1.88 18.11
N TRP A 163 26.93 -1.42 18.21
CA TRP A 163 26.35 -0.97 19.47
C TRP A 163 26.00 -2.12 20.41
N LEU A 164 25.41 -3.21 19.89
CA LEU A 164 25.12 -4.42 20.67
C LEU A 164 26.39 -5.12 21.21
N ALA A 165 27.55 -4.89 20.60
CA ALA A 165 28.83 -5.40 21.10
C ALA A 165 29.45 -4.58 22.25
N ARG A 166 28.91 -3.38 22.55
CA ARG A 166 29.34 -2.54 23.70
C ARG A 166 28.63 -2.99 24.98
N PRO A 167 29.12 -2.58 26.17
CA PRO A 167 28.40 -2.78 27.44
C PRO A 167 26.94 -2.31 27.39
N ASP A 168 26.07 -2.97 28.15
CA ASP A 168 24.61 -2.81 28.03
C ASP A 168 24.10 -1.42 28.44
N ASP A 169 24.83 -0.72 29.31
CA ASP A 169 24.59 0.65 29.77
C ASP A 169 25.04 1.72 28.76
N THR A 170 25.71 1.32 27.67
CA THR A 170 26.22 2.26 26.69
C THR A 170 25.09 2.75 25.78
N ALA A 171 24.76 4.02 25.87
CA ALA A 171 23.80 4.66 24.95
C ALA A 171 24.33 4.74 23.51
N PRO A 172 23.48 4.55 22.48
CA PRO A 172 23.84 4.79 21.10
C PRO A 172 23.82 6.29 20.77
N ASP A 173 24.45 6.66 19.65
CA ASP A 173 24.24 7.99 19.06
C ASP A 173 22.74 8.25 18.82
N ARG A 174 22.27 9.49 19.09
CA ARG A 174 20.86 9.88 18.94
C ARG A 174 20.35 9.60 17.53
N GLY A 175 21.17 9.79 16.51
CA GLY A 175 20.80 9.51 15.13
C GLY A 175 20.60 8.03 14.81
N LEU A 176 21.35 7.14 15.46
CA LEU A 176 21.12 5.70 15.41
C LEU A 176 19.85 5.32 16.19
N ALA A 177 19.67 5.83 17.41
CA ALA A 177 18.49 5.55 18.25
C ALA A 177 17.18 5.86 17.53
N LEU A 178 17.07 7.05 16.93
CA LEU A 178 15.88 7.48 16.19
C LEU A 178 15.61 6.62 14.94
N ARG A 179 16.67 6.16 14.25
CA ARG A 179 16.51 5.28 13.07
C ARG A 179 16.04 3.89 13.48
N LEU A 180 16.59 3.32 14.56
CA LEU A 180 16.17 2.03 15.10
C LEU A 180 14.74 2.08 15.61
N THR A 181 14.37 3.14 16.34
CA THR A 181 12.98 3.38 16.81
C THR A 181 12.00 3.43 15.63
N LYS A 182 12.37 4.10 14.53
CA LYS A 182 11.54 4.14 13.31
C LYS A 182 11.34 2.75 12.69
N TYR A 183 12.36 1.89 12.71
CA TYR A 183 12.23 0.51 12.26
C TYR A 183 11.38 -0.32 13.23
N LEU A 184 11.53 -0.10 14.54
CA LEU A 184 10.78 -0.80 15.58
C LEU A 184 9.29 -0.46 15.48
N ALA A 185 8.96 0.81 15.28
CA ALA A 185 7.61 1.25 14.97
C ALA A 185 7.07 0.60 13.68
N ARG A 186 7.90 0.41 12.65
CA ARG A 186 7.47 -0.24 11.39
C ARG A 186 7.12 -1.71 11.60
N ILE A 187 7.93 -2.50 12.29
CA ILE A 187 7.69 -3.94 12.46
C ILE A 187 6.53 -4.25 13.41
N THR A 188 6.23 -3.35 14.35
CA THR A 188 5.15 -3.52 15.34
C THR A 188 3.81 -2.96 14.87
N THR A 189 3.80 -1.83 14.15
CA THR A 189 2.55 -1.09 13.83
C THR A 189 2.14 -1.11 12.37
N LYS A 190 2.93 -1.69 11.46
CA LYS A 190 2.60 -1.74 10.02
C LYS A 190 2.47 -3.16 9.52
N THR A 191 1.41 -3.39 8.76
CA THR A 191 1.09 -4.66 8.09
C THR A 191 1.50 -4.67 6.61
N SER A 192 2.44 -3.80 6.20
CA SER A 192 2.92 -3.77 4.81
C SER A 192 4.01 -4.83 4.59
N PRO A 193 3.79 -5.84 3.72
CA PRO A 193 4.70 -6.98 3.55
C PRO A 193 6.15 -6.56 3.28
N PHE A 194 7.09 -7.07 4.08
CA PHE A 194 8.54 -6.92 3.87
C PHE A 194 9.32 -7.85 4.81
N SER A 195 9.99 -8.89 4.29
CA SER A 195 10.85 -9.79 5.10
C SER A 195 10.11 -10.24 6.38
N THR A 196 10.81 -10.29 7.50
CA THR A 196 10.29 -10.63 8.84
C THR A 196 9.52 -9.47 9.49
N PHE A 197 9.43 -8.29 8.86
CA PHE A 197 8.69 -7.17 9.44
C PHE A 197 7.17 -7.38 9.41
N THR A 198 6.68 -8.26 8.54
CA THR A 198 5.27 -8.60 8.44
C THR A 198 5.15 -10.06 8.03
N ILE A 199 4.34 -10.80 8.76
CA ILE A 199 3.98 -12.19 8.47
C ILE A 199 2.73 -12.17 7.59
N SER A 200 2.70 -12.94 6.51
CA SER A 200 1.53 -13.09 5.63
C SER A 200 0.95 -14.50 5.70
N GLY A 201 -0.35 -14.66 5.58
CA GLY A 201 -1.00 -15.97 5.62
C GLY A 201 -2.41 -15.94 5.07
N ILE A 202 -3.10 -17.07 5.21
CA ILE A 202 -4.53 -17.24 4.92
C ILE A 202 -5.24 -17.56 6.23
N GLY A 203 -6.41 -16.97 6.45
CA GLY A 203 -7.31 -17.31 7.55
C GLY A 203 -8.64 -17.87 7.03
N HIS A 204 -9.35 -18.58 7.90
CA HIS A 204 -10.70 -19.12 7.64
C HIS A 204 -11.73 -18.46 8.52
N TRP A 205 -12.96 -18.29 8.02
CA TRP A 205 -14.08 -17.92 8.86
C TRP A 205 -14.55 -19.11 9.70
N HIS A 206 -14.86 -18.89 10.99
CA HIS A 206 -15.44 -19.95 11.82
C HIS A 206 -16.95 -20.08 11.61
N GLY A 207 -17.45 -21.33 11.64
CA GLY A 207 -18.87 -21.67 11.54
C GLY A 207 -19.61 -21.85 12.88
N ARG A 208 -18.89 -21.94 14.01
CA ARG A 208 -19.44 -21.98 15.39
C ARG A 208 -18.41 -21.42 16.38
N ASN A 209 -18.93 -20.89 17.50
CA ASN A 209 -18.18 -20.27 18.60
C ASN A 209 -17.35 -21.28 19.40
N THR A 210 -16.24 -21.78 18.83
CA THR A 210 -15.22 -22.52 19.59
C THR A 210 -13.98 -21.66 19.65
N ALA A 211 -13.77 -21.00 20.78
CA ALA A 211 -12.50 -20.34 21.08
C ALA A 211 -11.43 -21.43 21.28
N ALA A 212 -10.74 -21.83 20.22
CA ALA A 212 -9.49 -22.56 20.38
C ALA A 212 -8.46 -21.61 21.03
N PRO A 213 -7.61 -22.10 21.94
CA PRO A 213 -6.55 -21.28 22.52
C PRO A 213 -5.61 -20.81 21.40
N ALA A 214 -5.37 -19.49 21.33
CA ALA A 214 -4.50 -18.89 20.33
C ALA A 214 -3.07 -19.42 20.50
N THR A 215 -2.67 -20.40 19.67
CA THR A 215 -1.27 -20.80 19.55
C THR A 215 -0.49 -19.69 18.85
N GLY A 216 0.78 -19.53 19.19
CA GLY A 216 1.67 -18.60 18.51
C GLY A 216 1.68 -18.78 16.99
N PRO A 217 1.99 -17.73 16.21
CA PRO A 217 2.07 -17.87 14.77
C PRO A 217 3.21 -18.85 14.42
N ALA A 218 2.87 -19.95 13.75
CA ALA A 218 3.86 -20.85 13.16
C ALA A 218 4.45 -20.16 11.92
N VAL A 219 5.58 -19.46 12.10
CA VAL A 219 6.20 -18.64 11.06
C VAL A 219 7.31 -19.40 10.34
N ARG A 220 7.25 -19.41 9.01
CA ARG A 220 8.35 -19.87 8.14
C ARG A 220 8.75 -18.78 7.16
N SER A 221 10.04 -18.57 6.97
CA SER A 221 10.55 -17.70 5.90
C SER A 221 10.61 -18.45 4.58
N VAL A 222 10.23 -17.77 3.49
CA VAL A 222 10.50 -18.16 2.11
C VAL A 222 11.34 -17.06 1.47
N VAL A 223 12.38 -17.48 0.74
CA VAL A 223 13.28 -16.57 0.04
C VAL A 223 13.16 -16.83 -1.46
N GLU A 224 12.95 -15.76 -2.21
CA GLU A 224 12.99 -15.79 -3.67
C GLU A 224 14.16 -14.96 -4.18
N ILE A 225 14.77 -15.40 -5.27
CA ILE A 225 15.69 -14.54 -6.04
C ILE A 225 14.90 -13.37 -6.63
N ASN A 226 15.55 -12.22 -6.80
CA ASN A 226 15.00 -11.13 -7.58
C ASN A 226 14.77 -11.58 -9.03
N VAL A 227 13.49 -11.76 -9.40
CA VAL A 227 13.11 -12.36 -10.69
C VAL A 227 13.57 -11.53 -11.88
N TRP A 228 13.84 -10.22 -11.67
CA TRP A 228 14.43 -9.38 -12.69
C TRP A 228 15.80 -9.89 -13.17
N VAL A 229 16.61 -10.44 -12.27
CA VAL A 229 17.90 -11.05 -12.62
C VAL A 229 17.69 -12.28 -13.50
N VAL A 230 16.74 -13.15 -13.12
CA VAL A 230 16.37 -14.33 -13.91
C VAL A 230 15.91 -13.92 -15.31
N GLN A 231 15.12 -12.85 -15.42
CA GLN A 231 14.65 -12.33 -16.71
C GLN A 231 15.79 -11.79 -17.59
N GLN A 232 16.81 -11.18 -17.01
CA GLN A 232 17.99 -10.74 -17.77
C GLN A 232 18.82 -11.91 -18.26
N LEU A 233 19.09 -12.89 -17.38
CA LEU A 233 19.76 -14.13 -17.74
C LEU A 233 19.02 -14.85 -18.87
N LEU A 234 17.70 -14.97 -18.76
CA LEU A 234 16.84 -15.53 -19.79
C LEU A 234 17.06 -14.83 -21.14
N ARG A 235 16.98 -13.50 -21.18
CA ARG A 235 17.16 -12.71 -22.41
C ARG A 235 18.55 -12.88 -23.01
N GLN A 236 19.59 -12.87 -22.16
CA GLN A 236 20.97 -13.03 -22.61
C GLN A 236 21.22 -14.44 -23.17
N LEU A 237 20.79 -15.47 -22.44
CA LEU A 237 21.01 -16.87 -22.79
C LEU A 237 20.14 -17.35 -23.94
N SER A 238 19.00 -16.69 -24.21
CA SER A 238 18.16 -16.99 -25.36
C SER A 238 18.86 -16.74 -26.71
N GLY A 239 19.89 -15.90 -26.73
CA GLY A 239 20.74 -15.67 -27.90
C GLY A 239 22.00 -16.56 -27.94
N HIS A 240 22.23 -17.40 -26.92
CA HIS A 240 23.43 -18.22 -26.85
C HIS A 240 23.37 -19.36 -27.88
N PRO A 241 24.44 -19.62 -28.67
CA PRO A 241 24.43 -20.63 -29.73
C PRO A 241 23.99 -22.03 -29.29
N ALA A 242 24.38 -22.45 -28.08
CA ALA A 242 24.02 -23.76 -27.53
C ALA A 242 22.54 -23.89 -27.08
N LEU A 243 21.79 -22.78 -27.03
CA LEU A 243 20.41 -22.74 -26.51
C LEU A 243 19.40 -22.22 -27.54
N ALA A 244 19.79 -21.27 -28.40
CA ALA A 244 18.87 -20.55 -29.29
C ALA A 244 18.11 -21.47 -30.26
N GLY A 245 18.75 -22.50 -30.80
CA GLY A 245 18.13 -23.48 -31.71
C GLY A 245 17.03 -24.33 -31.06
N ARG A 246 17.05 -24.46 -29.73
CA ARG A 246 16.12 -25.28 -28.95
C ARG A 246 14.93 -24.51 -28.40
N LEU A 247 14.90 -23.19 -28.60
CA LEU A 247 13.75 -22.39 -28.21
C LEU A 247 12.59 -22.66 -29.17
N ARG A 248 11.40 -22.84 -28.61
CA ARG A 248 10.18 -23.01 -29.39
C ARG A 248 9.81 -21.68 -30.04
N LEU A 249 9.40 -21.73 -31.31
CA LEU A 249 8.86 -20.57 -32.00
C LEU A 249 7.33 -20.66 -32.02
N ARG A 250 6.67 -19.51 -31.84
CA ARG A 250 5.22 -19.38 -32.00
C ARG A 250 4.87 -18.11 -32.76
N LEU A 251 3.67 -18.08 -33.33
CA LEU A 251 3.07 -16.83 -33.77
C LEU A 251 2.81 -15.93 -32.55
N ASN A 252 3.13 -14.64 -32.67
CA ASN A 252 2.84 -13.65 -31.62
C ASN A 252 1.32 -13.66 -31.31
N PRO A 253 0.91 -13.75 -30.04
CA PRO A 253 -0.51 -13.88 -29.70
C PRO A 253 -1.33 -12.60 -29.96
N SER A 254 -0.67 -11.47 -30.24
CA SER A 254 -1.33 -10.26 -30.76
C SER A 254 -1.53 -10.26 -32.27
N ALA A 255 -0.86 -11.16 -33.00
CA ALA A 255 -0.92 -11.17 -34.46
C ALA A 255 -2.34 -11.44 -34.95
N LEU A 256 -2.82 -10.54 -35.81
CA LEU A 256 -4.10 -10.62 -36.49
C LEU A 256 -3.87 -10.44 -37.98
N LEU A 257 -4.38 -11.38 -38.78
CA LEU A 257 -4.44 -11.22 -40.23
C LEU A 257 -5.64 -10.32 -40.57
N ALA A 258 -5.36 -9.13 -41.09
CA ALA A 258 -6.34 -8.15 -41.54
C ALA A 258 -6.13 -7.86 -43.03
N GLY A 259 -7.03 -8.39 -43.87
CA GLY A 259 -6.81 -8.38 -45.32
C GLY A 259 -5.63 -9.25 -45.70
N ASP A 260 -4.64 -8.66 -46.37
CA ASP A 260 -3.39 -9.30 -46.81
C ASP A 260 -2.19 -8.95 -45.91
N CYS A 261 -2.42 -8.36 -44.73
CA CYS A 261 -1.36 -7.92 -43.81
C CYS A 261 -1.57 -8.47 -42.39
N TRP A 262 -0.46 -8.86 -41.76
CA TRP A 262 -0.37 -9.17 -40.34
C TRP A 262 -0.19 -7.88 -39.53
N GLU A 263 -1.10 -7.59 -38.61
CA GLU A 263 -0.95 -6.55 -37.59
C GLU A 263 -0.59 -7.17 -36.24
N PHE A 264 0.41 -6.63 -35.54
CA PHE A 264 0.89 -7.19 -34.26
C PHE A 264 1.67 -6.16 -33.43
N LEU A 265 1.77 -6.42 -32.13
CA LEU A 265 2.63 -5.66 -31.21
C LEU A 265 4.08 -6.18 -31.29
N GLY A 266 4.99 -5.33 -31.72
CA GLY A 266 6.42 -5.64 -31.76
C GLY A 266 7.10 -5.57 -30.39
N PRO A 267 8.32 -6.12 -30.25
CA PRO A 267 9.07 -6.10 -29.00
C PRO A 267 9.55 -4.69 -28.65
N GLY A 268 9.58 -4.36 -27.35
CA GLY A 268 10.09 -3.10 -26.82
C GLY A 268 9.27 -2.58 -25.65
N SER A 269 9.77 -1.57 -24.94
CA SER A 269 9.01 -0.89 -23.86
C SER A 269 7.77 -0.17 -24.38
N ASP A 270 7.84 0.30 -25.62
CA ASP A 270 6.81 1.13 -26.24
C ASP A 270 5.80 0.31 -27.02
N GLU A 271 6.00 -1.02 -27.11
CA GLU A 271 5.15 -1.97 -27.85
C GLU A 271 4.72 -1.45 -29.23
N PRO A 272 5.67 -1.20 -30.14
CA PRO A 272 5.36 -0.58 -31.42
C PRO A 272 4.39 -1.46 -32.21
N LEU A 273 3.27 -0.89 -32.64
CA LEU A 273 2.33 -1.56 -33.52
C LEU A 273 2.91 -1.66 -34.93
N ARG A 274 3.03 -2.88 -35.46
CA ARG A 274 3.64 -3.17 -36.76
C ARG A 274 2.61 -3.77 -37.71
N SER A 275 2.85 -3.58 -39.00
CA SER A 275 2.13 -4.23 -40.09
C SER A 275 3.13 -4.87 -41.05
N LEU A 276 2.85 -6.10 -41.49
CA LEU A 276 3.69 -6.85 -42.42
C LEU A 276 2.81 -7.58 -43.44
N ALA A 277 3.09 -7.41 -44.74
CA ALA A 277 2.38 -8.13 -45.79
C ALA A 277 2.52 -9.65 -45.62
N ALA A 278 1.40 -10.37 -45.72
CA ALA A 278 1.30 -11.84 -45.66
C ALA A 278 1.74 -12.48 -46.99
N THR A 279 2.95 -12.13 -47.44
CA THR A 279 3.57 -12.73 -48.63
C THR A 279 3.77 -14.24 -48.46
N ALA A 280 3.88 -14.98 -49.56
CA ALA A 280 4.06 -16.44 -49.49
C ALA A 280 5.25 -16.89 -48.59
N PRO A 281 6.43 -16.23 -48.60
CA PRO A 281 7.50 -16.56 -47.65
C PRO A 281 7.13 -16.33 -46.18
N VAL A 282 6.43 -15.22 -45.87
CA VAL A 282 5.96 -14.94 -44.51
C VAL A 282 4.95 -15.99 -44.06
N GLN A 283 3.99 -16.32 -44.92
CA GLN A 283 2.98 -17.34 -44.62
C GLN A 283 3.61 -18.72 -44.42
N ALA A 284 4.60 -19.09 -45.24
CA ALA A 284 5.33 -20.35 -45.07
C ALA A 284 6.02 -20.44 -43.69
N CYS A 285 6.62 -19.34 -43.21
CA CYS A 285 7.21 -19.28 -41.87
C CYS A 285 6.16 -19.36 -40.76
N VAL A 286 5.01 -18.68 -40.91
CA VAL A 286 3.90 -18.77 -39.95
C VAL A 286 3.38 -20.20 -39.89
N ASP A 287 3.10 -20.83 -41.02
CA ASP A 287 2.61 -22.21 -41.08
C ASP A 287 3.61 -23.19 -40.45
N ALA A 288 4.91 -22.96 -40.66
CA ALA A 288 5.98 -23.78 -40.08
C ALA A 288 5.99 -23.77 -38.55
N VAL A 289 5.47 -22.74 -37.89
CA VAL A 289 5.43 -22.63 -36.41
C VAL A 289 4.04 -22.84 -35.81
N THR A 290 2.98 -22.81 -36.62
CA THR A 290 1.58 -22.87 -36.13
C THR A 290 1.15 -24.31 -35.79
N GLY A 291 1.84 -25.32 -36.31
CA GLY A 291 1.64 -26.73 -35.96
C GLY A 291 2.52 -27.18 -34.78
N ALA A 292 1.95 -27.22 -33.58
CA ALA A 292 2.50 -27.81 -32.35
C ALA A 292 4.01 -27.58 -32.06
N GLY A 293 4.32 -26.51 -31.31
CA GLY A 293 5.45 -26.46 -30.38
C GLY A 293 6.84 -26.79 -30.93
N ARG A 294 7.10 -26.50 -32.20
CA ARG A 294 8.38 -26.79 -32.86
C ARG A 294 9.48 -25.91 -32.29
N VAL A 295 10.64 -26.52 -32.05
CA VAL A 295 11.85 -25.76 -31.75
C VAL A 295 12.35 -25.05 -33.00
N ARG A 296 13.19 -24.04 -32.82
CA ARG A 296 13.73 -23.23 -33.92
C ARG A 296 14.44 -24.08 -34.97
N GLU A 297 15.23 -25.07 -34.57
CA GLU A 297 15.87 -26.02 -35.49
C GLU A 297 14.85 -26.72 -36.41
N ASP A 298 13.77 -27.29 -35.86
CA ASP A 298 12.71 -27.94 -36.65
C ASP A 298 11.95 -26.94 -37.54
N ALA A 299 11.73 -25.71 -37.06
CA ALA A 299 11.06 -24.66 -37.81
C ALA A 299 11.89 -24.19 -39.02
N VAL A 300 13.22 -24.21 -38.89
CA VAL A 300 14.16 -23.91 -39.98
C VAL A 300 14.05 -24.95 -41.08
N ASP A 301 14.08 -26.23 -40.74
CA ASP A 301 14.00 -27.33 -41.71
C ASP A 301 12.66 -27.33 -42.45
N GLU A 302 11.55 -27.11 -41.72
CA GLU A 302 10.22 -26.99 -42.32
C GLU A 302 10.10 -25.77 -43.24
N THR A 303 10.63 -24.62 -42.83
CA THR A 303 10.60 -23.39 -43.64
C THR A 303 11.41 -23.59 -44.91
N ALA A 304 12.59 -24.20 -44.82
CA ALA A 304 13.43 -24.52 -45.96
C ALA A 304 12.71 -25.47 -46.93
N ALA A 305 12.05 -26.51 -46.43
CA ALA A 305 11.27 -27.44 -47.24
C ALA A 305 10.09 -26.76 -47.96
N ARG A 306 9.35 -25.88 -47.27
CA ARG A 306 8.20 -25.15 -47.83
C ARG A 306 8.57 -24.13 -48.89
N THR A 307 9.73 -23.50 -48.74
CA THR A 307 10.16 -22.38 -49.60
C THR A 307 11.17 -22.79 -50.66
N GLY A 308 11.76 -23.99 -50.56
CA GLY A 308 12.87 -24.42 -51.41
C GLY A 308 14.19 -23.69 -51.10
N SER A 309 14.31 -23.05 -49.93
CA SER A 309 15.52 -22.33 -49.52
C SER A 309 16.54 -23.24 -48.82
N THR A 310 17.74 -22.70 -48.56
CA THR A 310 18.69 -23.38 -47.67
C THR A 310 18.28 -23.20 -46.19
N PRO A 311 18.68 -24.11 -45.27
CA PRO A 311 18.44 -23.94 -43.83
C PRO A 311 19.00 -22.63 -43.26
N ALA A 312 20.19 -22.20 -43.70
CA ALA A 312 20.78 -20.94 -43.25
C ALA A 312 19.95 -19.72 -43.66
N ALA A 313 19.39 -19.72 -44.88
CA ALA A 313 18.52 -18.64 -45.35
C ALA A 313 17.18 -18.65 -44.59
N ALA A 314 16.62 -19.83 -44.33
CA ALA A 314 15.39 -19.99 -43.54
C ALA A 314 15.59 -19.50 -42.10
N ASP A 315 16.70 -19.86 -41.44
CA ASP A 315 17.00 -19.41 -40.08
C ASP A 315 17.20 -17.89 -39.99
N ALA A 316 17.93 -17.31 -40.95
CA ALA A 316 18.07 -15.86 -41.03
C ALA A 316 16.70 -15.17 -41.19
N TYR A 317 15.82 -15.72 -42.05
CA TYR A 317 14.49 -15.15 -42.28
C TYR A 317 13.57 -15.27 -41.06
N LEU A 318 13.53 -16.44 -40.40
CA LEU A 318 12.82 -16.64 -39.13
C LEU A 318 13.35 -15.69 -38.05
N GLY A 319 14.67 -15.52 -37.95
CA GLY A 319 15.32 -14.57 -37.06
C GLY A 319 14.82 -13.13 -37.28
N ARG A 320 14.69 -12.70 -38.53
CA ARG A 320 14.11 -11.38 -38.87
C ARG A 320 12.65 -11.25 -38.45
N LEU A 321 11.83 -12.29 -38.61
CA LEU A 321 10.44 -12.28 -38.14
C LEU A 321 10.34 -12.22 -36.62
N VAL A 322 11.28 -12.86 -35.90
CA VAL A 322 11.40 -12.76 -34.43
C VAL A 322 11.86 -11.35 -34.00
N GLU A 323 12.84 -10.77 -34.68
CA GLU A 323 13.30 -9.39 -34.42
C GLU A 323 12.19 -8.36 -34.67
N LEU A 324 11.40 -8.56 -35.73
CA LEU A 324 10.23 -7.73 -36.01
C LEU A 324 9.13 -7.94 -34.96
N GLY A 325 8.97 -9.16 -34.47
CA GLY A 325 7.97 -9.55 -33.47
C GLY A 325 6.74 -10.25 -34.03
N LEU A 326 6.70 -10.63 -35.31
CA LEU A 326 5.59 -11.44 -35.83
C LEU A 326 5.64 -12.85 -35.24
N LEU A 327 6.85 -13.39 -35.14
CA LEU A 327 7.11 -14.63 -34.41
C LEU A 327 7.74 -14.29 -33.05
N GLU A 328 7.51 -15.15 -32.07
CA GLU A 328 8.14 -15.06 -30.75
C GLU A 328 8.91 -16.35 -30.47
N ALA A 329 10.13 -16.21 -29.95
CA ALA A 329 10.78 -17.30 -29.24
C ALA A 329 10.08 -17.45 -27.88
N GLU A 330 9.38 -18.56 -27.69
CA GLU A 330 8.79 -18.91 -26.40
C GLU A 330 9.88 -19.00 -25.34
N ARG A 331 9.49 -18.64 -24.12
CA ARG A 331 10.37 -18.79 -22.98
C ARG A 331 10.64 -20.28 -22.74
N PRO A 332 11.81 -20.67 -22.25
CA PRO A 332 12.10 -22.05 -21.90
C PRO A 332 11.23 -22.61 -20.76
N PHE A 333 10.63 -21.74 -19.94
CA PHE A 333 9.72 -22.10 -18.86
C PHE A 333 8.69 -21.01 -18.60
N ALA A 334 7.61 -21.37 -17.91
CA ALA A 334 6.46 -20.50 -17.71
C ALA A 334 6.76 -19.30 -16.79
N ASP A 335 6.14 -18.15 -17.07
CA ASP A 335 6.30 -16.90 -16.31
C ASP A 335 5.97 -17.07 -14.82
N GLN A 336 5.01 -17.94 -14.50
CA GLN A 336 4.55 -18.21 -13.13
C GLN A 336 5.15 -19.50 -12.54
N ALA A 337 6.24 -20.03 -13.10
CA ALA A 337 6.93 -21.20 -12.54
C ALA A 337 7.24 -21.02 -11.05
N LEU A 338 7.04 -22.06 -10.23
CA LEU A 338 7.18 -21.97 -8.77
C LEU A 338 8.63 -21.70 -8.33
N ASP A 339 9.59 -22.29 -9.03
CA ASP A 339 11.03 -22.09 -8.85
C ASP A 339 11.67 -21.66 -10.19
N PRO A 340 11.63 -20.35 -10.54
CA PRO A 340 12.17 -19.88 -11.81
C PRO A 340 13.70 -20.02 -11.91
N LEU A 341 14.43 -20.09 -10.79
CA LEU A 341 15.88 -20.34 -10.81
C LEU A 341 16.17 -21.81 -11.10
N GLY A 342 15.42 -22.73 -10.48
CA GLY A 342 15.51 -24.16 -10.78
C GLY A 342 15.19 -24.47 -12.24
N GLU A 343 14.17 -23.85 -12.81
CA GLU A 343 13.83 -23.99 -14.24
C GLU A 343 14.94 -23.43 -15.15
N LEU A 344 15.49 -22.25 -14.81
CA LEU A 344 16.64 -21.67 -15.52
C LEU A 344 17.84 -22.62 -15.49
N ARG A 345 18.17 -23.18 -14.32
CA ARG A 345 19.26 -24.14 -14.16
C ARG A 345 19.05 -25.38 -15.02
N THR A 346 17.84 -25.97 -15.00
CA THR A 346 17.52 -27.14 -15.82
C THR A 346 17.68 -26.85 -17.31
N TRP A 347 17.24 -25.68 -17.77
CA TRP A 347 17.40 -25.27 -19.16
C TRP A 347 18.88 -25.06 -19.55
N VAL A 348 19.66 -24.38 -18.72
CA VAL A 348 21.10 -24.17 -18.95
C VAL A 348 21.86 -25.49 -18.95
N ALA A 349 21.56 -26.39 -18.02
CA ALA A 349 22.17 -27.72 -17.95
C ALA A 349 21.93 -28.55 -19.24
N SER A 350 20.80 -28.33 -19.91
CA SER A 350 20.49 -29.04 -21.18
C SER A 350 21.51 -28.73 -22.30
N ALA A 351 22.20 -27.58 -22.26
CA ALA A 351 23.21 -27.22 -23.25
C ALA A 351 24.49 -28.07 -23.18
N GLY A 352 24.73 -28.76 -22.06
CA GLY A 352 25.91 -29.60 -21.86
C GLY A 352 27.20 -28.82 -21.60
N PRO A 353 28.37 -29.33 -22.04
CA PRO A 353 29.70 -28.78 -21.70
C PRO A 353 29.88 -27.27 -21.93
N PRO A 354 29.32 -26.63 -22.99
CA PRO A 354 29.52 -25.19 -23.22
C PRO A 354 29.04 -24.28 -22.09
N LEU A 355 28.08 -24.72 -21.26
CA LEU A 355 27.52 -23.93 -20.15
C LEU A 355 27.63 -24.64 -18.80
N GLU A 356 28.53 -25.62 -18.68
CA GLU A 356 28.68 -26.43 -17.45
C GLU A 356 29.07 -25.58 -16.24
N GLU A 357 30.02 -24.65 -16.40
CA GLU A 357 30.44 -23.76 -15.31
C GLU A 357 29.30 -22.83 -14.85
N LEU A 358 28.52 -22.28 -15.80
CA LEU A 358 27.35 -21.47 -15.50
C LEU A 358 26.25 -22.29 -14.80
N SER A 359 26.05 -23.53 -15.22
CA SER A 359 25.11 -24.46 -14.59
C SER A 359 25.50 -24.76 -13.14
N SER A 360 26.79 -24.97 -12.88
CA SER A 360 27.33 -25.16 -11.53
C SER A 360 27.14 -23.93 -10.65
N ALA A 361 27.47 -22.74 -11.16
CA ALA A 361 27.25 -21.47 -10.46
C ALA A 361 25.76 -21.23 -10.11
N LEU A 362 24.85 -21.54 -11.03
CA LEU A 362 23.40 -21.51 -10.77
C LEU A 362 22.97 -22.51 -9.69
N ALA A 363 23.59 -23.69 -9.63
CA ALA A 363 23.33 -24.69 -8.60
C ALA A 363 23.84 -24.25 -7.22
N GLU A 364 25.02 -23.64 -7.14
CA GLU A 364 25.57 -23.05 -5.92
C GLU A 364 24.66 -21.92 -5.40
N LEU A 365 24.22 -21.01 -6.28
CA LEU A 365 23.25 -19.97 -5.93
C LEU A 365 21.93 -20.56 -5.40
N ALA A 366 21.41 -21.61 -6.04
CA ALA A 366 20.20 -22.28 -5.59
C ALA A 366 20.37 -22.89 -4.18
N GLY A 367 21.52 -23.50 -3.90
CA GLY A 367 21.87 -23.99 -2.56
C GLY A 367 21.91 -22.87 -1.52
N HIS A 368 22.55 -21.73 -1.85
CA HIS A 368 22.59 -20.56 -0.98
C HIS A 368 21.19 -20.01 -0.64
N LEU A 369 20.27 -20.00 -1.62
CA LEU A 369 18.88 -19.57 -1.41
C LEU A 369 18.07 -20.57 -0.59
N ALA A 370 18.27 -21.88 -0.80
CA ALA A 370 17.60 -22.93 -0.03
C ALA A 370 18.02 -22.95 1.45
N ASP A 371 19.30 -22.67 1.73
CA ASP A 371 19.84 -22.62 3.09
C ASP A 371 19.43 -21.35 3.85
N TYR A 372 19.22 -20.23 3.14
CA TYR A 372 19.02 -18.93 3.79
C TYR A 372 17.91 -18.93 4.86
N PRO A 373 16.69 -19.46 4.61
CA PRO A 373 15.60 -19.40 5.56
C PRO A 373 15.87 -20.12 6.89
N VAL A 374 16.74 -21.14 6.92
CA VAL A 374 17.03 -21.93 8.13
C VAL A 374 18.13 -21.30 9.00
N LEU A 375 18.81 -20.26 8.51
CA LEU A 375 19.83 -19.54 9.28
C LEU A 375 19.17 -18.75 10.42
N ALA A 376 19.33 -19.19 11.67
CA ALA A 376 18.76 -18.49 12.82
C ALA A 376 19.50 -17.18 13.15
N ARG A 377 20.84 -17.18 13.08
CA ARG A 377 21.66 -16.04 13.50
C ARG A 377 21.68 -14.93 12.45
N PRO A 378 21.39 -13.67 12.83
CA PRO A 378 21.45 -12.53 11.89
C PRO A 378 22.81 -12.36 11.19
N SER A 379 23.92 -12.66 11.87
CA SER A 379 25.26 -12.60 11.27
C SER A 379 25.46 -13.59 10.12
N ASP A 380 24.89 -14.78 10.23
CA ASP A 380 24.97 -15.81 9.20
C ASP A 380 24.15 -15.42 7.98
N ARG A 381 22.96 -14.84 8.17
CA ARG A 381 22.14 -14.29 7.07
C ARG A 381 22.82 -13.15 6.32
N LEU A 382 23.51 -12.25 7.04
CA LEU A 382 24.29 -11.20 6.38
C LEU A 382 25.44 -11.80 5.56
N ARG A 383 26.15 -12.80 6.10
CA ARG A 383 27.21 -13.51 5.37
C ARG A 383 26.64 -14.17 4.12
N ARG A 384 25.55 -14.93 4.26
CA ARG A 384 24.88 -15.61 3.16
C ARG A 384 24.37 -14.64 2.09
N SER A 385 23.87 -13.47 2.47
CA SER A 385 23.47 -12.42 1.51
C SER A 385 24.65 -11.97 0.65
N ARG A 386 25.85 -11.82 1.23
CA ARG A 386 27.06 -11.44 0.50
C ARG A 386 27.57 -12.56 -0.40
N GLU A 387 27.47 -13.80 0.03
CA GLU A 387 27.81 -14.98 -0.78
C GLU A 387 26.87 -15.08 -1.99
N ILE A 388 25.57 -14.80 -1.81
CA ILE A 388 24.60 -14.68 -2.91
C ILE A 388 24.99 -13.56 -3.89
N ASP A 389 25.34 -12.37 -3.38
CA ASP A 389 25.76 -11.24 -4.23
C ASP A 389 27.05 -11.56 -5.01
N ALA A 390 28.00 -12.25 -4.39
CA ALA A 390 29.24 -12.70 -5.04
C ALA A 390 28.97 -13.75 -6.13
N GLU A 391 28.09 -14.71 -5.86
CA GLU A 391 27.73 -15.75 -6.83
C GLU A 391 26.97 -15.16 -8.03
N LEU A 392 26.10 -14.18 -7.78
CA LEU A 392 25.44 -13.43 -8.85
C LEU A 392 26.43 -12.67 -9.75
N LEU A 393 27.51 -12.14 -9.19
CA LEU A 393 28.56 -11.49 -9.95
C LEU A 393 29.34 -12.50 -10.81
N ARG A 394 29.60 -13.70 -10.28
CA ARG A 394 30.19 -14.81 -11.04
C ARG A 394 29.28 -15.25 -12.18
N ILE A 395 28.00 -15.50 -11.92
CA ILE A 395 26.99 -15.85 -12.93
C ILE A 395 26.92 -14.79 -14.03
N ARG A 396 26.91 -13.50 -13.67
CA ARG A 396 26.94 -12.38 -14.64
C ARG A 396 28.16 -12.46 -15.57
N THR A 397 29.31 -12.83 -15.03
CA THR A 397 30.57 -12.93 -15.79
C THR A 397 30.50 -14.09 -16.77
N LEU A 398 30.02 -15.25 -16.31
CA LEU A 398 29.88 -16.48 -17.12
C LEU A 398 28.82 -16.37 -18.22
N ALA A 399 27.70 -15.69 -17.95
CA ALA A 399 26.61 -15.51 -18.92
C ALA A 399 26.87 -14.40 -19.96
N GLY A 400 27.92 -13.61 -19.79
CA GLY A 400 28.21 -12.43 -20.61
C GLY A 400 27.68 -11.13 -19.97
N PRO A 401 28.56 -10.22 -19.49
CA PRO A 401 28.19 -9.14 -18.60
C PRO A 401 27.45 -7.96 -19.25
N ASP A 402 27.49 -7.83 -20.58
CA ASP A 402 27.08 -6.63 -21.31
C ASP A 402 25.57 -6.34 -21.26
N ARG A 403 24.76 -7.33 -20.87
CA ARG A 403 23.27 -7.21 -20.82
C ARG A 403 22.66 -7.64 -19.49
N ILE A 404 23.49 -7.81 -18.46
CA ILE A 404 23.06 -8.22 -17.13
C ILE A 404 23.48 -7.12 -16.15
N ASP A 405 22.48 -6.46 -15.59
CA ASP A 405 22.62 -5.52 -14.48
C ASP A 405 22.19 -6.22 -13.20
N LEU A 406 23.02 -6.15 -12.15
CA LEU A 406 22.65 -6.69 -10.84
C LEU A 406 21.96 -5.60 -10.01
N PRO A 407 20.92 -5.94 -9.22
CA PRO A 407 20.23 -4.98 -8.40
C PRO A 407 21.17 -4.45 -7.31
N ALA A 408 21.24 -3.12 -7.13
CA ALA A 408 22.08 -2.52 -6.10
C ALA A 408 21.67 -2.91 -4.66
N LYS A 409 20.42 -3.38 -4.46
CA LYS A 409 19.85 -3.89 -3.22
C LYS A 409 18.76 -4.91 -3.52
N ASN A 410 18.46 -5.79 -2.57
CA ASN A 410 17.40 -6.80 -2.66
C ASN A 410 17.64 -7.77 -3.83
N SER A 411 18.85 -8.33 -3.90
CA SER A 411 19.16 -9.51 -4.72
C SER A 411 18.24 -10.68 -4.38
N ILE A 412 17.79 -10.74 -3.12
CA ILE A 412 16.77 -11.65 -2.62
C ILE A 412 15.59 -10.91 -2.02
N ILE A 413 14.43 -11.57 -2.02
CA ILE A 413 13.19 -11.16 -1.38
C ILE A 413 12.84 -12.22 -0.33
N GLU A 414 12.87 -11.85 0.94
CA GLU A 414 12.37 -12.70 2.02
C GLU A 414 10.90 -12.38 2.33
N ASN A 415 10.12 -13.41 2.63
CA ASN A 415 8.73 -13.33 3.05
C ASN A 415 8.53 -14.23 4.28
N ALA A 416 8.07 -13.68 5.40
CA ALA A 416 7.63 -14.47 6.55
C ALA A 416 6.16 -14.90 6.35
N LEU A 417 5.89 -16.19 6.53
CA LEU A 417 4.58 -16.79 6.25
C LEU A 417 4.02 -17.51 7.47
N LEU A 418 2.71 -17.42 7.66
CA LEU A 418 1.98 -18.27 8.60
C LEU A 418 1.66 -19.60 7.90
N THR A 419 2.26 -20.70 8.38
CA THR A 419 2.14 -22.02 7.72
C THR A 419 0.91 -22.82 8.14
N ALA A 420 0.25 -22.43 9.22
CA ALA A 420 -1.07 -22.94 9.58
C ALA A 420 -2.11 -21.86 9.26
N PRO A 421 -3.30 -22.18 8.76
CA PRO A 421 -4.31 -21.17 8.56
C PRO A 421 -4.66 -20.48 9.88
N ALA A 422 -4.85 -19.15 9.84
CA ALA A 422 -5.29 -18.43 11.02
C ALA A 422 -6.76 -18.75 11.33
N ASP A 423 -7.03 -18.98 12.60
CA ASP A 423 -8.39 -19.00 13.16
C ASP A 423 -8.96 -17.57 13.07
N GLY A 424 -9.82 -17.35 12.08
CA GLY A 424 -10.44 -16.06 11.84
C GLY A 424 -11.64 -15.81 12.75
N PRO A 425 -12.39 -14.73 12.52
CA PRO A 425 -13.58 -14.48 13.32
C PRO A 425 -14.78 -15.37 12.91
N ASP A 426 -15.78 -15.44 13.79
CA ASP A 426 -17.08 -16.06 13.51
C ASP A 426 -17.81 -15.32 12.37
N ARG A 427 -18.18 -16.07 11.33
CA ARG A 427 -18.81 -15.50 10.12
C ARG A 427 -20.15 -14.84 10.41
N GLN A 428 -21.00 -15.47 11.23
CA GLN A 428 -22.34 -14.95 11.53
C GLN A 428 -22.27 -13.64 12.29
N ARG A 429 -21.33 -13.53 13.23
CA ARG A 429 -21.06 -12.27 13.95
C ARG A 429 -20.52 -11.18 13.02
N TRP A 430 -19.78 -11.55 11.97
CA TRP A 430 -19.22 -10.62 10.99
C TRP A 430 -20.16 -10.27 9.84
N THR A 431 -21.26 -10.99 9.64
CA THR A 431 -22.24 -10.71 8.59
C THR A 431 -22.66 -9.22 8.50
N PRO A 432 -22.91 -8.49 9.61
CA PRO A 432 -23.19 -7.06 9.52
C PRO A 432 -22.04 -6.22 8.93
N VAL A 433 -20.78 -6.54 9.28
CA VAL A 433 -19.60 -5.88 8.69
C VAL A 433 -19.50 -6.21 7.20
N LEU A 434 -19.72 -7.47 6.80
CA LEU A 434 -19.68 -7.88 5.40
C LEU A 434 -20.74 -7.16 4.55
N ARG A 435 -21.95 -6.96 5.08
CA ARG A 435 -23.01 -6.14 4.46
C ARG A 435 -22.59 -4.67 4.31
N ASP A 436 -21.99 -4.10 5.34
CA ASP A 436 -21.49 -2.72 5.28
C ASP A 436 -20.38 -2.58 4.23
N LEU A 437 -19.51 -3.59 4.07
CA LEU A 437 -18.50 -3.63 3.01
C LEU A 437 -19.12 -3.72 1.61
N ASP A 438 -20.24 -4.43 1.43
CA ASP A 438 -20.99 -4.41 0.16
C ASP A 438 -21.58 -3.02 -0.15
N ALA A 439 -22.11 -2.31 0.86
CA ALA A 439 -22.56 -0.93 0.68
C ALA A 439 -21.40 -0.02 0.26
N VAL A 440 -20.20 -0.20 0.85
CA VAL A 440 -18.98 0.50 0.42
C VAL A 440 -18.59 0.14 -1.02
N ARG A 441 -18.66 -1.13 -1.41
CA ARG A 441 -18.41 -1.60 -2.78
C ARG A 441 -19.32 -0.89 -3.79
N ARG A 442 -20.61 -0.77 -3.46
CA ARG A 442 -21.61 -0.09 -4.32
C ARG A 442 -21.27 1.38 -4.57
N CYS A 443 -20.74 2.10 -3.59
CA CYS A 443 -20.28 3.48 -3.78
C CYS A 443 -19.17 3.64 -4.85
N TYR A 444 -18.38 2.60 -5.12
CA TYR A 444 -17.36 2.65 -6.18
C TYR A 444 -17.94 2.66 -7.60
N ALA A 445 -19.24 2.47 -7.77
CA ALA A 445 -19.89 2.73 -9.06
C ALA A 445 -19.66 4.16 -9.56
N VAL A 446 -19.66 5.13 -8.65
CA VAL A 446 -19.33 6.53 -8.97
C VAL A 446 -17.91 6.87 -8.58
N LEU A 447 -17.34 6.28 -7.52
CA LEU A 447 -15.99 6.62 -7.05
C LEU A 447 -14.86 5.92 -7.84
N ASP A 448 -15.15 5.03 -8.79
CA ASP A 448 -14.13 4.35 -9.61
C ASP A 448 -13.23 5.37 -10.34
N PRO A 449 -11.93 5.42 -10.04
CA PRO A 449 -11.04 6.40 -10.65
C PRO A 449 -10.78 6.15 -12.14
N ALA A 450 -11.09 4.96 -12.69
CA ALA A 450 -10.96 4.66 -14.11
C ALA A 450 -12.18 5.10 -14.94
N LEU A 451 -13.34 5.30 -14.31
CA LEU A 451 -14.61 5.58 -15.01
C LEU A 451 -14.56 6.82 -15.92
N PRO A 452 -13.96 7.97 -15.53
CA PRO A 452 -13.84 9.12 -16.43
C PRO A 452 -13.14 8.76 -17.75
N GLY A 453 -12.08 7.96 -17.67
CA GLY A 453 -11.35 7.47 -18.83
C GLY A 453 -12.16 6.55 -19.71
N ARG A 454 -12.94 5.64 -19.13
CA ARG A 454 -13.85 4.76 -19.90
C ARG A 454 -14.91 5.57 -20.66
N VAL A 455 -15.49 6.58 -20.02
CA VAL A 455 -16.44 7.49 -20.67
C VAL A 455 -15.76 8.25 -21.80
N ALA A 456 -14.61 8.89 -21.54
CA ALA A 456 -13.89 9.65 -22.56
C ALA A 456 -13.51 8.82 -23.79
N LEU A 457 -13.04 7.59 -23.58
CA LEU A 457 -12.73 6.66 -24.68
C LEU A 457 -13.98 6.23 -25.45
N THR A 458 -15.11 6.03 -24.75
CA THR A 458 -16.38 5.66 -25.39
C THR A 458 -16.88 6.80 -26.28
N GLU A 459 -16.89 8.04 -25.79
CA GLU A 459 -17.32 9.21 -26.57
C GLU A 459 -16.41 9.42 -27.79
N ALA A 460 -15.09 9.36 -27.61
CA ALA A 460 -14.14 9.48 -28.72
C ALA A 460 -14.30 8.36 -29.75
N PHE A 461 -14.61 7.13 -29.32
CA PHE A 461 -14.90 6.02 -30.21
C PHE A 461 -16.19 6.22 -31.00
N ALA A 462 -17.28 6.61 -30.33
CA ALA A 462 -18.56 6.85 -30.96
C ALA A 462 -18.49 8.00 -31.99
N GLU A 463 -17.75 9.07 -31.67
CA GLU A 463 -17.54 10.22 -32.56
C GLU A 463 -16.67 9.87 -33.78
N ARG A 464 -15.54 9.16 -33.57
CA ARG A 464 -14.50 9.00 -34.60
C ARG A 464 -14.56 7.69 -35.38
N ILE A 465 -15.15 6.64 -34.80
CA ILE A 465 -15.29 5.31 -35.43
C ILE A 465 -16.76 5.03 -35.76
N GLY A 466 -17.67 5.34 -34.83
CA GLY A 466 -19.10 5.26 -35.04
C GLY A 466 -19.83 4.50 -33.93
N PRO A 467 -21.07 4.89 -33.59
CA PRO A 467 -21.87 4.20 -32.59
C PRO A 467 -22.21 2.77 -33.04
N GLY A 468 -22.12 1.82 -32.11
CA GLY A 468 -22.40 0.40 -32.38
C GLY A 468 -21.30 -0.33 -33.16
N ALA A 469 -20.25 0.37 -33.61
CA ALA A 469 -19.17 -0.23 -34.38
C ALA A 469 -18.37 -1.26 -33.56
N THR A 470 -17.81 -2.25 -34.26
CA THR A 470 -16.90 -3.25 -33.70
C THR A 470 -15.60 -3.25 -34.49
N VAL A 471 -14.47 -3.13 -33.80
CA VAL A 471 -13.13 -3.12 -34.41
C VAL A 471 -12.16 -4.03 -33.65
N PRO A 472 -11.12 -4.59 -34.28
CA PRO A 472 -10.08 -5.31 -33.56
C PRO A 472 -9.40 -4.46 -32.48
N PHE A 473 -8.99 -5.06 -31.37
CA PHE A 473 -8.36 -4.34 -30.28
C PHE A 473 -7.09 -3.58 -30.72
N LEU A 474 -6.27 -4.14 -31.62
CA LEU A 474 -5.07 -3.45 -32.11
C LEU A 474 -5.39 -2.20 -32.94
N VAL A 475 -6.50 -2.21 -33.67
CA VAL A 475 -7.01 -1.02 -34.40
C VAL A 475 -7.46 0.04 -33.40
N PHE A 476 -8.19 -0.36 -32.35
CA PHE A 476 -8.57 0.55 -31.27
C PHE A 476 -7.34 1.12 -30.54
N HIS A 477 -6.36 0.29 -30.19
CA HIS A 477 -5.13 0.73 -29.55
C HIS A 477 -4.39 1.77 -30.42
N ARG A 478 -4.26 1.54 -31.72
CA ARG A 478 -3.69 2.52 -32.68
C ARG A 478 -4.43 3.85 -32.62
N ALA A 479 -5.76 3.80 -32.68
CA ALA A 479 -6.61 4.99 -32.66
C ALA A 479 -6.41 5.77 -31.35
N VAL A 480 -6.40 5.09 -30.19
CA VAL A 480 -6.15 5.74 -28.90
C VAL A 480 -4.76 6.38 -28.83
N GLN A 481 -3.71 5.73 -29.34
CA GLN A 481 -2.37 6.34 -29.39
C GLN A 481 -2.31 7.59 -30.29
N GLN A 482 -3.17 7.67 -31.30
CA GLN A 482 -3.34 8.89 -32.09
C GLN A 482 -4.12 9.95 -31.31
N TRP A 483 -5.23 9.58 -30.68
CA TRP A 483 -6.04 10.52 -29.90
C TRP A 483 -5.26 11.13 -28.74
N LEU A 484 -4.41 10.35 -28.07
CA LEU A 484 -3.52 10.85 -27.01
C LEU A 484 -2.50 11.90 -27.48
N ARG A 485 -2.17 11.93 -28.77
CA ARG A 485 -1.30 12.97 -29.36
C ARG A 485 -2.07 14.20 -29.79
N GLU A 486 -3.34 14.04 -30.15
CA GLU A 486 -4.20 15.11 -30.66
C GLU A 486 -4.96 15.84 -29.54
N ASP A 487 -5.28 15.14 -28.45
CA ASP A 487 -6.08 15.65 -27.34
C ASP A 487 -5.24 15.73 -26.06
N PRO A 488 -4.78 16.92 -25.66
CA PRO A 488 -3.94 17.10 -24.47
C PRO A 488 -4.67 16.80 -23.15
N ASP A 489 -6.01 16.80 -23.14
CA ASP A 489 -6.81 16.52 -21.95
C ASP A 489 -6.93 15.01 -21.67
N LEU A 490 -6.90 14.18 -22.72
CA LEU A 490 -7.14 12.74 -22.64
C LEU A 490 -6.13 12.00 -21.72
N PRO A 491 -4.80 12.26 -21.73
CA PRO A 491 -3.88 11.63 -20.79
C PRO A 491 -4.23 11.89 -19.33
N GLY A 492 -4.70 13.10 -19.01
CA GLY A 492 -5.17 13.47 -17.67
C GLY A 492 -6.37 12.60 -17.27
N VAL A 493 -7.31 12.42 -18.20
CA VAL A 493 -8.57 11.67 -18.04
C VAL A 493 -8.39 10.13 -18.09
N LEU A 494 -7.22 9.62 -18.49
CA LEU A 494 -6.89 8.18 -18.41
C LEU A 494 -6.05 7.81 -17.17
N SER A 495 -5.34 8.76 -16.58
CA SER A 495 -4.38 8.50 -15.51
C SER A 495 -5.03 8.48 -14.11
N ILE A 496 -5.38 7.32 -13.59
CA ILE A 496 -5.94 7.12 -12.22
C ILE A 496 -5.14 7.88 -11.13
N ALA A 497 -3.83 8.07 -11.31
CA ALA A 497 -2.98 8.73 -10.33
C ALA A 497 -3.19 10.26 -10.24
N THR A 498 -3.63 10.90 -11.32
CA THR A 498 -3.85 12.36 -11.43
C THR A 498 -5.29 12.75 -11.10
N HIS A 499 -6.27 11.92 -11.44
CA HIS A 499 -7.70 12.27 -11.33
C HIS A 499 -8.21 12.64 -9.95
N GLY A 500 -7.67 12.04 -8.88
CA GLY A 500 -8.19 12.26 -7.54
C GLY A 500 -8.07 13.70 -7.03
N TYR A 501 -7.40 14.59 -7.78
CA TYR A 501 -7.22 16.00 -7.45
C TYR A 501 -7.70 16.97 -8.56
N GLN A 502 -8.11 16.47 -9.73
CA GLN A 502 -8.52 17.32 -10.85
C GLN A 502 -10.02 17.61 -10.80
N ALA A 503 -10.39 18.88 -10.98
CA ALA A 503 -11.80 19.28 -11.06
C ALA A 503 -12.42 18.78 -12.37
N LEU A 504 -13.40 17.88 -12.27
CA LEU A 504 -14.15 17.35 -13.42
C LEU A 504 -15.44 18.15 -13.71
N ALA A 505 -15.80 19.09 -12.82
CA ALA A 505 -17.06 19.82 -12.89
C ALA A 505 -17.23 20.64 -14.18
N HIS A 506 -16.12 21.11 -14.76
CA HIS A 506 -16.11 21.92 -15.99
C HIS A 506 -15.61 21.15 -17.21
N HIS A 507 -15.59 19.82 -17.16
CA HIS A 507 -15.13 19.01 -18.28
C HIS A 507 -16.04 19.16 -19.52
N ARG A 508 -15.48 19.08 -20.73
CA ARG A 508 -16.22 19.30 -21.98
C ARG A 508 -17.30 18.24 -22.27
N LEU A 509 -17.08 17.00 -21.83
CA LEU A 509 -18.02 15.88 -22.03
C LEU A 509 -19.18 15.91 -21.00
N PRO A 510 -20.46 15.89 -21.45
CA PRO A 510 -21.64 15.93 -20.57
C PRO A 510 -21.67 14.83 -19.50
N ARG A 511 -21.38 13.58 -19.87
CA ARG A 511 -21.37 12.45 -18.92
C ARG A 511 -20.30 12.57 -17.85
N ILE A 512 -19.14 13.18 -18.16
CA ILE A 512 -18.12 13.45 -17.14
C ILE A 512 -18.59 14.55 -16.17
N ARG A 513 -19.32 15.57 -16.64
CA ARG A 513 -19.94 16.55 -15.74
C ARG A 513 -21.03 15.92 -14.87
N GLU A 514 -21.85 15.04 -15.44
CA GLU A 514 -22.85 14.28 -14.69
C GLU A 514 -22.20 13.41 -13.60
N LEU A 515 -21.15 12.66 -13.94
CA LEU A 515 -20.34 11.91 -12.98
C LEU A 515 -19.78 12.82 -11.89
N SER A 516 -19.22 13.97 -12.27
CA SER A 516 -18.68 14.94 -11.32
C SER A 516 -19.76 15.48 -10.37
N ARG A 517 -20.98 15.74 -10.86
CA ARG A 517 -22.11 16.19 -10.05
C ARG A 517 -22.53 15.11 -9.05
N ILE A 518 -22.74 13.88 -9.51
CA ILE A 518 -23.15 12.76 -8.64
C ILE A 518 -22.07 12.45 -7.59
N ARG A 519 -20.78 12.48 -7.98
CA ARG A 519 -19.66 12.36 -7.05
C ARG A 519 -19.67 13.47 -6.00
N ALA A 520 -19.92 14.72 -6.41
CA ALA A 520 -19.98 15.85 -5.51
C ALA A 520 -21.16 15.71 -4.52
N GLU A 521 -22.33 15.27 -4.98
CA GLU A 521 -23.50 15.00 -4.12
C GLU A 521 -23.21 13.90 -3.09
N LEU A 522 -22.57 12.81 -3.51
CA LEU A 522 -22.15 11.75 -2.59
C LEU A 522 -21.13 12.28 -1.57
N CYS A 523 -20.12 13.04 -2.00
CA CYS A 523 -19.11 13.61 -1.10
C CYS A 523 -19.67 14.70 -0.19
N ALA A 524 -20.68 15.45 -0.62
CA ALA A 524 -21.35 16.48 0.18
C ALA A 524 -21.96 15.90 1.45
N THR A 525 -22.46 14.65 1.41
CA THR A 525 -22.94 13.93 2.61
C THR A 525 -21.89 13.85 3.72
N VAL A 526 -20.59 13.86 3.38
CA VAL A 526 -19.48 13.87 4.33
C VAL A 526 -19.00 15.27 4.66
N LEU A 527 -18.93 16.16 3.67
CA LEU A 527 -18.43 17.53 3.85
C LEU A 527 -19.39 18.40 4.66
N GLU A 528 -20.69 18.16 4.53
CA GLU A 528 -21.77 18.92 5.19
C GLU A 528 -22.35 18.17 6.40
N GLY A 529 -22.01 16.89 6.56
CA GLY A 529 -22.47 16.06 7.65
C GLY A 529 -21.96 16.54 9.02
N GLN A 530 -22.82 16.51 10.04
CA GLN A 530 -22.43 16.82 11.40
C GLN A 530 -21.84 15.60 12.10
N ALA A 531 -20.57 15.69 12.50
CA ALA A 531 -19.94 14.70 13.35
C ALA A 531 -20.44 14.81 14.79
N ASP A 532 -20.47 13.68 15.50
CA ASP A 532 -20.76 13.67 16.94
C ASP A 532 -19.64 14.37 17.75
N GLU A 533 -19.85 14.52 19.07
CA GLU A 533 -18.87 15.10 19.99
C GLU A 533 -17.50 14.38 19.98
N ARG A 534 -17.46 13.12 19.52
CA ARG A 534 -16.22 12.33 19.38
C ARG A 534 -15.55 12.54 18.03
N GLY A 535 -16.11 13.37 17.16
CA GLY A 535 -15.63 13.62 15.81
C GLY A 535 -15.92 12.48 14.84
N VAL A 536 -17.01 11.73 15.06
CA VAL A 536 -17.44 10.62 14.20
C VAL A 536 -18.71 10.99 13.43
N LEU A 537 -18.62 10.96 12.11
CA LEU A 537 -19.73 11.04 11.18
C LEU A 537 -20.17 9.63 10.80
N ARG A 538 -21.47 9.32 10.96
CA ARG A 538 -22.06 8.02 10.60
C ARG A 538 -22.99 8.17 9.41
N LEU A 539 -22.78 7.33 8.41
CA LEU A 539 -23.61 7.22 7.22
C LEU A 539 -24.38 5.90 7.27
N ASP A 540 -25.63 5.94 6.81
CA ASP A 540 -26.48 4.76 6.73
C ASP A 540 -26.13 3.92 5.48
N PRO A 541 -25.70 2.65 5.65
CA PRO A 541 -25.42 1.77 4.52
C PRO A 541 -26.63 1.53 3.60
N GLN A 542 -27.87 1.59 4.13
CA GLN A 542 -29.08 1.39 3.33
C GLN A 542 -29.33 2.58 2.40
N GLN A 543 -29.15 3.81 2.89
CA GLN A 543 -29.29 5.02 2.07
C GLN A 543 -28.24 5.06 0.94
N LEU A 544 -26.99 4.69 1.24
CA LEU A 544 -25.93 4.60 0.24
C LEU A 544 -26.23 3.54 -0.83
N SER A 545 -26.73 2.38 -0.41
CA SER A 545 -27.11 1.30 -1.32
C SER A 545 -28.31 1.69 -2.20
N ALA A 546 -29.29 2.39 -1.63
CA ALA A 546 -30.45 2.91 -2.36
C ALA A 546 -30.04 3.97 -3.40
N ALA A 547 -29.16 4.91 -3.02
CA ALA A 547 -28.59 5.89 -3.95
C ALA A 547 -27.83 5.22 -5.09
N ALA A 548 -27.01 4.20 -4.78
CA ALA A 548 -26.29 3.44 -5.79
C ALA A 548 -27.19 2.71 -6.79
N GLY A 549 -28.40 2.30 -6.36
CA GLY A 549 -29.41 1.69 -7.23
C GLY A 549 -30.11 2.66 -8.18
N GLN A 550 -29.95 3.97 -8.02
CA GLN A 550 -30.59 5.01 -8.85
C GLN A 550 -29.63 5.61 -9.89
N TRP A 551 -28.35 5.25 -9.86
CA TRP A 551 -27.35 5.80 -10.77
C TRP A 551 -27.51 5.24 -12.20
N PRO A 552 -27.08 5.99 -13.23
CA PRO A 552 -27.13 5.54 -14.62
C PRO A 552 -26.45 4.18 -14.84
N ALA A 553 -26.93 3.41 -15.81
CA ALA A 553 -26.48 2.04 -16.07
C ALA A 553 -24.98 1.90 -16.40
N TRP A 554 -24.32 2.98 -16.82
CA TRP A 554 -22.88 3.05 -17.08
C TRP A 554 -22.02 3.33 -15.83
N MET A 555 -22.65 3.64 -14.69
CA MET A 555 -22.02 3.75 -13.37
C MET A 555 -22.27 2.45 -12.59
N ARG A 556 -21.53 1.39 -12.92
CA ARG A 556 -21.72 0.07 -12.29
C ARG A 556 -20.78 -0.15 -11.12
N PRO A 557 -21.26 -0.69 -9.99
CA PRO A 557 -20.37 -1.16 -8.93
C PRO A 557 -19.37 -2.18 -9.47
N PRO A 558 -18.11 -2.16 -9.00
CA PRO A 558 -17.19 -3.26 -9.26
C PRO A 558 -17.78 -4.57 -8.75
N ASP A 559 -17.66 -5.63 -9.53
CA ASP A 559 -18.19 -6.96 -9.22
C ASP A 559 -17.43 -7.65 -8.10
N SER A 560 -16.14 -7.38 -7.92
CA SER A 560 -15.32 -7.95 -6.87
C SER A 560 -14.36 -6.91 -6.32
N VAL A 561 -14.34 -6.78 -5.00
CA VAL A 561 -13.49 -5.82 -4.28
C VAL A 561 -12.80 -6.50 -3.13
N ALA A 562 -11.49 -6.27 -3.02
CA ALA A 562 -10.68 -6.71 -1.90
C ALA A 562 -10.39 -5.54 -0.94
N PHE A 563 -10.95 -5.62 0.25
CA PHE A 563 -10.77 -4.68 1.34
C PHE A 563 -9.59 -5.11 2.21
N TYR A 564 -8.56 -4.27 2.23
CA TYR A 564 -7.49 -4.35 3.22
C TYR A 564 -7.91 -3.52 4.42
N GLY A 565 -8.04 -4.13 5.59
CA GLY A 565 -8.46 -3.40 6.77
C GLY A 565 -8.22 -4.17 8.05
N GLN A 566 -8.43 -3.49 9.17
CA GLN A 566 -8.10 -4.02 10.49
C GLN A 566 -9.37 -4.23 11.29
N PRO A 567 -9.56 -5.41 11.90
CA PRO A 567 -10.63 -5.60 12.86
C PRO A 567 -10.40 -4.69 14.08
N VAL A 568 -11.49 -4.21 14.68
CA VAL A 568 -11.47 -3.42 15.92
C VAL A 568 -12.24 -4.17 16.99
N GLY A 569 -11.60 -4.40 18.14
CA GLY A 569 -12.22 -4.90 19.36
C GLY A 569 -12.24 -6.43 19.54
N GLY A 570 -12.33 -6.84 20.81
CA GLY A 570 -12.42 -8.22 21.30
C GLY A 570 -13.85 -8.80 21.32
N ALA A 571 -14.40 -9.13 22.49
CA ALA A 571 -15.68 -9.86 22.61
C ALA A 571 -16.95 -9.08 22.17
N GLY A 572 -16.86 -7.78 21.88
CA GLY A 572 -17.99 -6.92 21.49
C GLY A 572 -18.48 -7.10 20.04
N GLU A 573 -19.33 -6.18 19.55
CA GLU A 573 -19.75 -6.20 18.14
C GLU A 573 -18.56 -5.98 17.20
N PRO A 574 -18.38 -6.81 16.15
CA PRO A 574 -17.29 -6.63 15.20
C PRO A 574 -17.33 -5.28 14.49
N GLN A 575 -16.17 -4.66 14.37
CA GLN A 575 -15.96 -3.43 13.61
C GLN A 575 -14.73 -3.60 12.70
N PHE A 576 -14.69 -2.84 11.61
CA PHE A 576 -13.62 -2.94 10.63
C PHE A 576 -13.16 -1.56 10.15
N VAL A 577 -11.85 -1.39 9.98
CA VAL A 577 -11.26 -0.13 9.53
C VAL A 577 -10.54 -0.36 8.23
N ILE A 578 -11.05 0.24 7.15
CA ILE A 578 -10.47 0.11 5.81
C ILE A 578 -9.17 0.92 5.72
N ASN A 579 -8.11 0.27 5.25
CA ASN A 579 -6.82 0.86 4.92
C ASN A 579 -6.66 1.09 3.41
N ALA A 580 -7.15 0.15 2.60
CA ALA A 580 -7.10 0.21 1.15
C ALA A 580 -8.23 -0.61 0.53
N VAL A 581 -8.55 -0.28 -0.70
CA VAL A 581 -9.54 -0.99 -1.51
C VAL A 581 -8.93 -1.27 -2.87
N ASN A 582 -8.86 -2.55 -3.24
CA ASN A 582 -8.37 -2.98 -4.54
C ASN A 582 -9.46 -3.77 -5.28
N SER A 583 -9.23 -4.06 -6.56
CA SER A 583 -10.00 -5.13 -7.22
C SER A 583 -9.82 -6.44 -6.46
N GLY A 584 -10.89 -7.24 -6.40
CA GLY A 584 -10.84 -8.58 -5.82
C GLY A 584 -10.18 -9.59 -6.76
N HIS A 585 -10.91 -10.64 -7.14
CA HIS A 585 -10.41 -11.64 -8.10
C HIS A 585 -9.12 -12.34 -7.67
N GLY A 586 -8.95 -12.56 -6.35
CA GLY A 586 -7.74 -13.20 -5.79
C GLY A 586 -6.55 -12.25 -5.57
N ARG A 587 -6.66 -10.96 -5.91
CA ARG A 587 -5.56 -9.98 -5.78
C ARG A 587 -4.99 -9.94 -4.35
N GLY A 588 -3.71 -10.27 -4.23
CA GLY A 588 -3.01 -10.37 -2.95
C GLY A 588 -3.07 -11.76 -2.30
N ARG A 589 -4.24 -12.42 -2.30
CA ARG A 589 -4.38 -13.80 -1.79
C ARG A 589 -3.63 -14.79 -2.68
N ASP A 590 -3.65 -14.61 -4.00
CA ASP A 590 -2.93 -15.46 -4.98
C ASP A 590 -1.42 -15.43 -4.81
N ARG A 591 -0.87 -14.28 -4.37
CA ARG A 591 0.54 -14.13 -4.03
C ARG A 591 0.88 -14.91 -2.76
N VAL A 592 0.02 -14.85 -1.74
CA VAL A 592 0.20 -15.61 -0.49
C VAL A 592 0.07 -17.11 -0.75
N ARG A 593 -0.92 -17.55 -1.56
CA ARG A 593 -1.09 -18.94 -1.97
C ARG A 593 0.17 -19.51 -2.63
N ARG A 594 0.76 -18.76 -3.56
CA ARG A 594 2.03 -19.15 -4.18
C ARG A 594 3.16 -19.31 -3.16
N LEU A 595 3.32 -18.33 -2.28
CA LEU A 595 4.35 -18.33 -1.25
C LEU A 595 4.19 -19.51 -0.28
N LEU A 596 2.96 -19.84 0.11
CA LEU A 596 2.66 -21.02 0.91
C LEU A 596 3.01 -22.32 0.17
N ALA A 597 2.70 -22.41 -1.12
CA ALA A 597 3.11 -23.55 -1.94
C ALA A 597 4.64 -23.72 -2.00
N GLN A 598 5.39 -22.62 -2.11
CA GLN A 598 6.87 -22.64 -1.99
C GLN A 598 7.34 -23.10 -0.61
N ALA A 599 6.58 -22.78 0.45
CA ALA A 599 6.83 -23.26 1.80
C ALA A 599 6.40 -24.73 2.03
N GLY A 600 5.88 -25.42 1.01
CA GLY A 600 5.35 -26.77 1.13
C GLY A 600 3.99 -26.85 1.86
N THR A 601 3.26 -25.74 1.91
CA THR A 601 1.94 -25.63 2.54
C THR A 601 0.87 -25.41 1.47
N ALA A 602 -0.12 -26.30 1.40
CA ALA A 602 -1.27 -26.09 0.52
C ALA A 602 -2.19 -25.01 1.10
N ALA A 603 -2.71 -24.13 0.24
CA ALA A 603 -3.70 -23.14 0.60
C ALA A 603 -4.74 -23.01 -0.51
N GLU A 604 -6.01 -23.12 -0.14
CA GLU A 604 -7.12 -22.91 -1.03
C GLU A 604 -7.53 -21.45 -1.02
N VAL A 605 -7.53 -20.84 -2.21
CA VAL A 605 -8.01 -19.47 -2.43
C VAL A 605 -8.96 -19.54 -3.61
N ALA A 606 -10.19 -19.09 -3.39
CA ALA A 606 -11.23 -18.98 -4.39
C ALA A 606 -11.73 -17.53 -4.49
N THR A 607 -12.24 -17.19 -5.66
CA THR A 607 -12.99 -15.98 -5.99
C THR A 607 -14.34 -16.40 -6.57
N ALA A 608 -15.33 -15.51 -6.59
CA ALA A 608 -16.60 -15.80 -7.24
C ALA A 608 -16.39 -16.07 -8.74
N PRO A 609 -17.13 -17.02 -9.33
CA PRO A 609 -17.13 -17.21 -10.78
C PRO A 609 -17.69 -15.97 -11.49
N PRO A 610 -17.30 -15.73 -12.76
CA PRO A 610 -17.92 -14.69 -13.56
C PRO A 610 -19.40 -15.02 -13.86
N PRO A 611 -20.20 -14.02 -14.27
CA PRO A 611 -21.47 -14.25 -14.95
C PRO A 611 -21.33 -15.20 -16.14
N ALA A 612 -22.39 -15.93 -16.49
CA ALA A 612 -22.35 -17.02 -17.48
C ALA A 612 -21.89 -16.59 -18.90
N ASP A 613 -22.08 -15.32 -19.27
CA ASP A 613 -21.76 -14.72 -20.57
C ASP A 613 -20.46 -13.89 -20.55
N GLU A 614 -19.75 -13.87 -19.42
CA GLU A 614 -18.49 -13.16 -19.22
C GLU A 614 -17.32 -14.10 -18.95
N ILE A 615 -16.15 -13.75 -19.49
CA ILE A 615 -14.88 -14.39 -19.19
C ILE A 615 -14.01 -13.39 -18.45
N LEU A 616 -13.68 -13.70 -17.19
CA LEU A 616 -12.62 -12.98 -16.46
C LEU A 616 -11.27 -13.56 -16.84
N ALA A 617 -10.36 -12.69 -17.27
CA ALA A 617 -9.06 -13.11 -17.77
C ALA A 617 -7.94 -12.20 -17.25
N ASP A 618 -6.93 -12.79 -16.62
CA ASP A 618 -5.69 -12.10 -16.26
C ASP A 618 -4.58 -12.31 -17.30
N THR A 619 -3.33 -11.93 -17.00
CA THR A 619 -2.17 -12.28 -17.82
C THR A 619 -1.17 -13.10 -17.01
N CYS A 620 -0.51 -14.08 -17.63
CA CYS A 620 0.54 -14.85 -16.95
C CYS A 620 1.79 -14.01 -16.63
N ARG A 621 1.93 -12.81 -17.22
CA ARG A 621 3.12 -11.95 -17.09
C ARG A 621 3.33 -11.47 -15.66
N HIS A 622 4.58 -11.54 -15.20
CA HIS A 622 5.01 -10.97 -13.92
C HIS A 622 5.81 -9.66 -14.08
N TYR A 623 6.00 -9.18 -15.32
CA TYR A 623 6.65 -7.90 -15.68
C TYR A 623 7.98 -7.62 -14.96
N GLY A 624 8.77 -8.66 -14.71
CA GLY A 624 10.08 -8.53 -14.06
C GLY A 624 10.06 -8.21 -12.57
N SER A 625 8.94 -8.39 -11.86
CA SER A 625 8.87 -8.15 -10.41
C SER A 625 8.32 -9.33 -9.62
N ASN A 626 8.93 -9.64 -8.47
CA ASN A 626 8.48 -10.73 -7.58
C ASN A 626 7.05 -10.52 -7.05
N VAL A 627 6.60 -9.27 -6.91
CA VAL A 627 5.21 -9.00 -6.49
C VAL A 627 4.18 -9.34 -7.57
N GLY A 628 4.62 -9.62 -8.80
CA GLY A 628 3.78 -10.14 -9.88
C GLY A 628 3.72 -11.66 -10.00
N LEU A 629 4.52 -12.38 -9.19
CA LEU A 629 4.49 -13.84 -9.12
C LEU A 629 3.31 -14.29 -8.25
N ARG A 630 2.45 -15.17 -8.77
CA ARG A 630 1.22 -15.62 -8.10
C ARG A 630 0.73 -16.95 -8.65
N THR A 631 -0.23 -17.56 -7.95
CA THR A 631 -1.05 -18.65 -8.47
C THR A 631 -2.45 -18.10 -8.65
N SER A 632 -2.82 -17.76 -9.89
CA SER A 632 -4.08 -17.08 -10.20
C SER A 632 -5.29 -17.92 -9.78
N ALA A 633 -6.28 -17.30 -9.13
CA ALA A 633 -7.57 -17.93 -8.83
C ALA A 633 -8.50 -18.03 -10.05
N LEU A 634 -8.16 -17.38 -11.16
CA LEU A 634 -8.98 -17.33 -12.37
C LEU A 634 -8.71 -18.52 -13.28
N ALA A 635 -9.71 -18.94 -14.04
CA ALA A 635 -9.57 -20.03 -15.01
C ALA A 635 -8.86 -19.57 -16.30
N CYS A 636 -9.25 -18.42 -16.85
CA CYS A 636 -8.77 -17.93 -18.14
C CYS A 636 -7.69 -16.85 -18.03
N GLU A 637 -6.93 -16.67 -19.11
CA GLU A 637 -6.02 -15.53 -19.33
C GLU A 637 -6.11 -14.97 -20.74
N ILE A 638 -5.70 -13.72 -20.86
CA ILE A 638 -5.30 -13.10 -22.11
C ILE A 638 -3.85 -13.54 -22.40
N ASP A 639 -3.66 -14.31 -23.47
CA ASP A 639 -2.32 -14.69 -23.96
C ASP A 639 -1.67 -13.46 -24.56
N TYR A 640 -0.71 -12.91 -23.82
CA TYR A 640 -0.10 -11.61 -24.09
C TYR A 640 1.34 -11.77 -24.60
N PRO A 641 1.80 -10.92 -25.53
CA PRO A 641 3.14 -11.00 -26.09
C PRO A 641 4.27 -11.16 -25.04
N GLY A 642 5.21 -12.05 -25.35
CA GLY A 642 6.39 -12.33 -24.54
C GLY A 642 6.15 -13.07 -23.22
N GLY A 643 4.93 -13.55 -22.94
CA GLY A 643 4.61 -14.41 -21.80
C GLY A 643 4.50 -15.88 -22.19
N LEU A 644 4.80 -16.79 -21.25
CA LEU A 644 4.51 -18.22 -21.40
C LEU A 644 3.66 -18.73 -20.24
N SER A 645 2.55 -19.38 -20.57
CA SER A 645 1.63 -20.02 -19.62
C SER A 645 1.56 -21.53 -19.83
N ARG A 646 1.27 -22.25 -18.75
CA ARG A 646 0.99 -23.70 -18.78
C ARG A 646 -0.50 -24.02 -18.97
N ARG A 647 -1.36 -22.99 -19.02
CA ARG A 647 -2.80 -23.17 -19.25
C ARG A 647 -3.07 -23.74 -20.65
N SER A 648 -4.14 -24.50 -20.77
CA SER A 648 -4.55 -25.10 -22.05
C SER A 648 -4.92 -24.02 -23.08
N ALA A 649 -5.00 -24.38 -24.37
CA ALA A 649 -5.44 -23.44 -25.40
C ALA A 649 -6.88 -22.94 -25.16
N ALA A 650 -7.76 -23.77 -24.57
CA ALA A 650 -9.13 -23.41 -24.24
C ALA A 650 -9.23 -22.38 -23.09
N GLU A 651 -8.18 -22.20 -22.30
CA GLU A 651 -8.12 -21.23 -21.20
C GLU A 651 -7.37 -19.95 -21.59
N ARG A 652 -6.83 -19.88 -22.81
CA ARG A 652 -6.04 -18.75 -23.31
C ARG A 652 -6.79 -18.01 -24.42
N ILE A 653 -6.88 -16.69 -24.29
CA ILE A 653 -7.48 -15.79 -25.27
C ILE A 653 -6.37 -14.94 -25.89
N PRO A 654 -5.94 -15.20 -27.13
CA PRO A 654 -4.92 -14.38 -27.77
C PRO A 654 -5.39 -12.93 -27.91
N VAL A 655 -4.47 -11.97 -27.73
CA VAL A 655 -4.77 -10.54 -27.94
C VAL A 655 -5.34 -10.28 -29.35
N GLY A 656 -4.89 -11.02 -30.37
CA GLY A 656 -5.40 -10.90 -31.75
C GLY A 656 -6.85 -11.33 -31.93
N ASP A 657 -7.41 -12.11 -30.99
CA ASP A 657 -8.81 -12.54 -30.98
C ASP A 657 -9.76 -11.49 -30.36
N LEU A 658 -9.20 -10.47 -29.69
CA LEU A 658 -9.98 -9.46 -28.99
C LEU A 658 -10.53 -8.39 -29.95
N VAL A 659 -11.81 -8.09 -29.80
CA VAL A 659 -12.51 -6.99 -30.50
C VAL A 659 -13.14 -6.05 -29.50
N VAL A 660 -13.14 -4.75 -29.84
CA VAL A 660 -13.77 -3.67 -29.08
C VAL A 660 -15.07 -3.31 -29.77
N ARG A 661 -16.16 -3.31 -29.02
CA ARG A 661 -17.50 -2.95 -29.50
C ARG A 661 -18.05 -1.79 -28.69
N HIS A 662 -18.60 -0.78 -29.35
CA HIS A 662 -19.43 0.21 -28.68
C HIS A 662 -20.81 -0.40 -28.39
N ASP A 663 -21.14 -0.54 -27.11
CA ASP A 663 -22.44 -1.05 -26.68
C ASP A 663 -23.40 0.14 -26.49
N PRO A 664 -24.42 0.30 -27.35
CA PRO A 664 -25.35 1.43 -27.28
C PRO A 664 -26.28 1.37 -26.06
N ASP A 665 -26.52 0.19 -25.48
CA ASP A 665 -27.40 0.06 -24.31
C ASP A 665 -26.63 0.38 -23.02
N LEU A 666 -25.34 0.01 -22.97
CA LEU A 666 -24.45 0.33 -21.85
C LEU A 666 -23.83 1.71 -21.93
N GLU A 667 -23.87 2.35 -23.11
CA GLU A 667 -23.14 3.55 -23.45
C GLU A 667 -21.66 3.48 -23.01
N LEU A 668 -21.05 2.31 -23.21
CA LEU A 668 -19.66 2.02 -22.87
C LEU A 668 -19.05 1.09 -23.92
N LEU A 669 -17.72 1.09 -24.00
CA LEU A 669 -17.01 0.09 -24.79
C LEU A 669 -16.95 -1.25 -24.06
N THR A 670 -17.20 -2.33 -24.78
CA THR A 670 -17.04 -3.71 -24.33
C THR A 670 -15.92 -4.39 -25.11
N LEU A 671 -15.23 -5.31 -24.43
CA LEU A 671 -14.21 -6.16 -25.04
C LEU A 671 -14.79 -7.56 -25.22
N ARG A 672 -14.64 -8.15 -26.39
CA ARG A 672 -15.16 -9.50 -26.71
C ARG A 672 -14.08 -10.35 -27.34
N SER A 673 -14.18 -11.66 -27.16
CA SER A 673 -13.43 -12.65 -27.93
C SER A 673 -14.24 -13.01 -29.18
N ARG A 674 -13.61 -12.90 -30.36
CA ARG A 674 -14.25 -13.25 -31.64
C ARG A 674 -14.51 -14.74 -31.73
N SER A 675 -13.53 -15.55 -31.35
CA SER A 675 -13.61 -17.01 -31.42
C SER A 675 -14.61 -17.63 -30.42
N ARG A 676 -14.80 -16.99 -29.26
CA ARG A 676 -15.66 -17.52 -28.18
C ARG A 676 -17.04 -16.87 -28.12
N ASP A 677 -17.25 -15.79 -28.87
CA ASP A 677 -18.46 -14.95 -28.80
C ASP A 677 -18.89 -14.60 -27.37
N ALA A 678 -17.93 -14.21 -26.53
CA ALA A 678 -18.16 -13.88 -25.13
C ALA A 678 -17.53 -12.52 -24.78
N VAL A 679 -18.12 -11.83 -23.80
CA VAL A 679 -17.49 -10.63 -23.22
C VAL A 679 -16.25 -11.07 -22.45
N VAL A 680 -15.13 -10.38 -22.67
CA VAL A 680 -13.89 -10.62 -21.96
C VAL A 680 -13.65 -9.42 -21.06
N ARG A 681 -13.51 -9.67 -19.76
CA ARG A 681 -13.20 -8.63 -18.78
C ARG A 681 -11.79 -8.83 -18.24
N PRO A 682 -10.84 -7.97 -18.63
CA PRO A 682 -9.48 -8.05 -18.13
C PRO A 682 -9.43 -7.79 -16.62
N VAL A 683 -8.65 -8.58 -15.89
CA VAL A 683 -8.46 -8.40 -14.46
C VAL A 683 -6.98 -8.48 -14.11
N HIS A 684 -6.55 -7.65 -13.15
CA HIS A 684 -5.15 -7.54 -12.76
C HIS A 684 -4.95 -7.95 -11.29
N PRO A 685 -4.99 -9.26 -10.96
CA PRO A 685 -4.73 -9.74 -9.59
C PRO A 685 -3.27 -9.64 -9.16
N ASN A 686 -2.39 -9.23 -10.08
CA ASN A 686 -0.98 -8.94 -9.85
C ASN A 686 -0.81 -7.62 -9.05
N LEU A 687 0.13 -7.61 -8.10
CA LEU A 687 0.35 -6.47 -7.19
C LEU A 687 1.22 -5.34 -7.79
N ILE A 688 1.64 -5.46 -9.05
CA ILE A 688 2.32 -4.40 -9.79
C ILE A 688 1.33 -3.27 -10.10
N ALA A 689 1.76 -2.02 -9.93
CA ALA A 689 0.92 -0.88 -10.26
C ALA A 689 0.75 -0.75 -11.78
N GLU A 690 -0.47 -0.44 -12.23
CA GLU A 690 -0.87 -0.36 -13.64
C GLU A 690 -0.01 0.60 -14.48
N LEU A 691 0.52 1.66 -13.87
CA LEU A 691 1.43 2.61 -14.52
C LEU A 691 2.68 1.94 -15.12
N TRP A 692 3.15 0.85 -14.53
CA TRP A 692 4.34 0.11 -14.97
C TRP A 692 4.03 -0.94 -16.03
N LEU A 693 2.75 -1.12 -16.38
CA LEU A 693 2.36 -2.06 -17.41
C LEU A 693 2.67 -1.48 -18.80
N PRO A 694 3.03 -2.34 -19.77
CA PRO A 694 3.19 -1.93 -21.16
C PRO A 694 1.92 -1.29 -21.75
N PRO A 695 2.04 -0.42 -22.78
CA PRO A 695 0.94 0.41 -23.27
C PRO A 695 -0.36 -0.33 -23.61
N ALA A 696 -0.29 -1.47 -24.32
CA ALA A 696 -1.49 -2.13 -24.81
C ALA A 696 -2.26 -2.85 -23.68
N ILE A 697 -1.57 -3.60 -22.82
CA ILE A 697 -2.21 -4.20 -21.64
C ILE A 697 -2.69 -3.14 -20.64
N ARG A 698 -1.98 -2.01 -20.51
CA ARG A 698 -2.43 -0.88 -19.68
C ARG A 698 -3.75 -0.32 -20.22
N LEU A 699 -3.87 -0.12 -21.54
CA LEU A 699 -5.12 0.31 -22.16
C LEU A 699 -6.23 -0.72 -21.95
N LEU A 700 -5.95 -2.02 -22.09
CA LEU A 700 -6.93 -3.08 -21.83
C LEU A 700 -7.51 -2.96 -20.41
N MET A 701 -6.65 -2.80 -19.41
CA MET A 701 -7.07 -2.66 -18.01
C MET A 701 -7.84 -1.36 -17.77
N GLN A 702 -7.38 -0.24 -18.32
CA GLN A 702 -8.01 1.08 -18.13
C GLN A 702 -9.38 1.19 -18.82
N ALA A 703 -9.52 0.65 -20.03
CA ALA A 703 -10.73 0.77 -20.82
C ALA A 703 -11.79 -0.29 -20.46
N PHE A 704 -11.37 -1.52 -20.17
CA PHE A 704 -12.30 -2.67 -20.07
C PHE A 704 -12.17 -3.45 -18.76
N GLY A 705 -11.07 -3.28 -18.03
CA GLY A 705 -10.75 -4.14 -16.89
C GLY A 705 -11.32 -3.68 -15.56
N ALA A 706 -11.27 -4.58 -14.57
CA ALA A 706 -11.57 -4.22 -13.19
C ALA A 706 -10.46 -3.31 -12.61
N THR A 707 -10.82 -2.12 -12.13
CA THR A 707 -9.87 -1.12 -11.64
C THR A 707 -9.03 -1.67 -10.48
N ALA A 708 -7.72 -1.79 -10.67
CA ALA A 708 -6.85 -2.48 -9.71
C ALA A 708 -6.79 -1.86 -8.32
N ASN A 709 -6.78 -0.52 -8.25
CA ASN A 709 -6.65 0.22 -6.99
C ASN A 709 -7.78 1.26 -6.92
N LEU A 710 -8.80 0.98 -6.11
CA LEU A 710 -9.96 1.83 -5.90
C LEU A 710 -9.69 2.88 -4.80
N LEU A 711 -9.01 2.49 -3.72
CA LEU A 711 -8.55 3.37 -2.65
C LEU A 711 -7.12 3.02 -2.24
N ILE A 712 -6.22 3.97 -2.43
CA ILE A 712 -4.81 3.84 -2.06
C ILE A 712 -4.62 4.27 -0.60
N PRO A 713 -3.75 3.59 0.20
CA PRO A 713 -3.46 3.97 1.57
C PRO A 713 -3.16 5.46 1.75
N GLY A 714 -3.90 6.10 2.64
CA GLY A 714 -3.77 7.51 2.97
C GLY A 714 -4.61 8.45 2.09
N ARG A 715 -5.32 8.00 1.07
CA ARG A 715 -6.40 8.82 0.50
C ARG A 715 -7.68 8.65 1.30
N ARG A 716 -8.63 9.58 1.13
CA ARG A 716 -9.96 9.48 1.71
C ARG A 716 -10.95 9.01 0.65
N MET A 717 -11.96 8.23 1.06
CA MET A 717 -12.96 7.69 0.15
C MET A 717 -13.86 8.80 -0.43
N PHE A 718 -14.31 9.74 0.40
CA PHE A 718 -15.23 10.81 0.02
C PHE A 718 -14.51 12.12 -0.28
N GLY A 719 -13.55 12.07 -1.21
CA GLY A 719 -12.77 13.22 -1.67
C GLY A 719 -11.53 13.52 -0.83
N ASP A 720 -10.46 13.94 -1.51
CA ASP A 720 -9.22 14.35 -0.86
C ASP A 720 -9.32 15.76 -0.25
N THR A 721 -8.39 16.07 0.65
CA THR A 721 -8.34 17.39 1.30
C THR A 721 -7.85 18.45 0.33
N SER A 722 -8.62 19.54 0.20
CA SER A 722 -8.22 20.74 -0.55
C SER A 722 -7.00 21.38 0.13
N LEU A 723 -5.81 21.19 -0.43
CA LEU A 723 -4.55 21.62 0.19
C LEU A 723 -4.37 23.13 0.20
N ASP A 724 -4.97 23.82 -0.76
CA ASP A 724 -5.09 25.28 -0.87
C ASP A 724 -5.83 25.93 0.30
N ARG A 725 -6.64 25.16 1.05
CA ARG A 725 -7.43 25.66 2.19
C ARG A 725 -6.71 25.50 3.53
N VAL A 726 -5.45 25.07 3.55
CA VAL A 726 -4.73 24.70 4.78
C VAL A 726 -3.78 25.82 5.21
N ASP A 727 -4.31 26.84 5.88
CA ASP A 727 -3.53 27.94 6.50
C ASP A 727 -3.18 27.67 7.98
N GLY A 728 -3.90 26.75 8.62
CA GLY A 728 -3.75 26.38 10.02
C GLY A 728 -3.98 24.88 10.24
N VAL A 729 -4.62 24.51 11.36
CA VAL A 729 -5.00 23.12 11.61
C VAL A 729 -6.42 22.85 11.12
N LEU A 730 -6.54 22.08 10.06
CA LEU A 730 -7.81 21.57 9.54
C LEU A 730 -8.11 20.20 10.14
N ALA A 731 -9.09 20.13 11.04
CA ALA A 731 -9.60 18.87 11.58
C ALA A 731 -10.70 18.30 10.67
N GLN A 732 -10.67 16.99 10.44
CA GLN A 732 -11.67 16.31 9.65
C GLN A 732 -12.18 15.05 10.38
N PRO A 733 -13.48 14.77 10.36
CA PRO A 733 -14.07 13.72 11.18
C PRO A 733 -13.72 12.33 10.67
N ARG A 734 -13.83 11.34 11.57
CA ARG A 734 -13.91 9.92 11.20
C ARG A 734 -15.22 9.70 10.44
N VAL A 735 -15.19 8.91 9.37
CA VAL A 735 -16.38 8.55 8.59
C VAL A 735 -16.61 7.05 8.72
N VAL A 736 -17.81 6.68 9.16
CA VAL A 736 -18.24 5.31 9.41
C VAL A 736 -19.50 5.02 8.60
N ILE A 737 -19.51 3.88 7.90
CA ILE A 737 -20.70 3.32 7.24
C ILE A 737 -21.08 2.07 8.02
N GLY A 738 -22.20 2.11 8.75
CA GLY A 738 -22.58 1.04 9.67
C GLY A 738 -21.50 0.76 10.73
N ARG A 739 -20.81 -0.37 10.62
CA ARG A 739 -19.71 -0.84 11.48
C ARG A 739 -18.33 -0.70 10.83
N THR A 740 -18.26 -0.14 9.63
CA THR A 740 -17.03 -0.02 8.85
C THR A 740 -16.55 1.42 8.82
N THR A 741 -15.35 1.67 9.36
CA THR A 741 -14.67 2.97 9.22
C THR A 741 -14.00 3.05 7.84
N VAL A 742 -14.46 3.98 7.01
CA VAL A 742 -13.92 4.22 5.65
C VAL A 742 -12.98 5.41 5.58
N SER A 743 -12.93 6.23 6.62
CA SER A 743 -11.91 7.26 6.80
C SER A 743 -11.68 7.49 8.29
N ARG A 744 -10.41 7.43 8.71
CA ARG A 744 -10.00 7.79 10.07
C ARG A 744 -10.11 9.30 10.28
N ARG A 745 -10.30 9.72 11.54
CA ARG A 745 -10.16 11.12 11.95
C ARG A 745 -8.75 11.61 11.60
N GLN A 746 -8.68 12.80 11.04
CA GLN A 746 -7.45 13.35 10.49
C GLN A 746 -7.33 14.84 10.81
N TRP A 747 -6.10 15.29 11.01
CA TRP A 747 -5.74 16.70 11.10
C TRP A 747 -4.69 16.99 10.03
N VAL A 748 -4.89 18.06 9.28
CA VAL A 748 -3.99 18.51 8.22
C VAL A 748 -3.49 19.89 8.57
N PHE A 749 -2.17 20.10 8.55
CA PHE A 749 -1.56 21.36 8.97
C PHE A 749 -0.19 21.59 8.33
N PRO A 750 0.22 22.85 8.12
CA PRO A 750 1.57 23.15 7.66
C PRO A 750 2.58 22.91 8.80
N VAL A 751 3.85 22.69 8.44
CA VAL A 751 4.93 22.55 9.44
C VAL A 751 5.02 23.77 10.36
N SER A 752 4.72 24.97 9.85
CA SER A 752 4.71 26.22 10.61
C SER A 752 3.67 26.27 11.74
N ALA A 753 2.61 25.45 11.67
CA ALA A 753 1.60 25.37 12.72
C ALA A 753 2.08 24.59 13.96
N VAL A 754 3.14 23.79 13.84
CA VAL A 754 3.68 22.97 14.93
C VAL A 754 4.61 23.83 15.80
N PRO A 755 4.52 23.80 17.13
CA PRO A 755 5.42 24.54 18.00
C PRO A 755 6.90 24.19 17.73
N SER A 756 7.66 25.16 17.22
CA SER A 756 9.07 24.98 16.86
C SER A 756 9.97 25.03 18.09
N ARG A 757 11.00 24.18 18.14
CA ARG A 757 11.94 24.15 19.26
C ARG A 757 12.67 25.50 19.39
N GLN A 758 12.61 26.11 20.56
CA GLN A 758 13.28 27.38 20.83
C GLN A 758 14.75 27.15 21.17
N LYS A 759 15.60 28.16 20.92
CA LYS A 759 17.03 28.09 21.26
C LYS A 759 17.19 27.96 22.78
N GLY A 760 17.85 26.88 23.22
CA GLY A 760 18.07 26.60 24.65
C GLY A 760 16.88 25.98 25.37
N GLU A 761 15.81 25.62 24.67
CA GLU A 761 14.62 25.00 25.27
C GLU A 761 14.92 23.58 25.78
N SER A 762 14.55 23.31 27.04
CA SER A 762 14.64 21.99 27.65
C SER A 762 13.64 21.01 27.01
N ASP A 763 13.95 19.71 27.06
CA ASP A 763 13.06 18.69 26.51
C ASP A 763 11.70 18.65 27.24
N ARG A 764 11.66 18.96 28.55
CA ARG A 764 10.41 19.15 29.31
C ARG A 764 9.55 20.28 28.73
N ALA A 765 10.10 21.49 28.63
CA ALA A 765 9.35 22.66 28.16
C ALA A 765 8.80 22.42 26.75
N ARG A 766 9.62 21.76 25.91
CA ARG A 766 9.24 21.34 24.56
C ARG A 766 8.07 20.34 24.57
N LEU A 767 8.10 19.34 25.45
CA LEU A 767 7.08 18.31 25.56
C LEU A 767 5.74 18.88 26.06
N VAL A 768 5.76 19.71 27.11
CA VAL A 768 4.55 20.39 27.64
C VAL A 768 3.91 21.27 26.56
N ARG A 769 4.71 22.06 25.84
CA ARG A 769 4.21 22.92 24.75
C ARG A 769 3.62 22.11 23.58
N LEU A 770 4.19 20.94 23.29
CA LEU A 770 3.64 20.02 22.29
C LEU A 770 2.30 19.44 22.74
N ALA A 771 2.22 18.96 23.99
CA ALA A 771 1.00 18.41 24.55
C ALA A 771 -0.13 19.45 24.64
N ALA A 772 0.19 20.69 25.05
CA ALA A 772 -0.75 21.81 25.02
C ALA A 772 -1.31 22.05 23.61
N TRP A 773 -0.45 22.03 22.59
CA TRP A 773 -0.85 22.19 21.20
C TRP A 773 -1.73 21.05 20.69
N LEU A 774 -1.42 19.79 21.06
CA LEU A 774 -2.25 18.64 20.74
C LEU A 774 -3.65 18.77 21.37
N HIS A 775 -3.71 19.14 22.65
CA HIS A 775 -4.97 19.35 23.37
C HIS A 775 -5.82 20.47 22.76
N THR A 776 -5.19 21.60 22.42
CA THR A 776 -5.84 22.75 21.79
C THR A 776 -6.58 22.36 20.49
N HIS A 777 -6.03 21.40 19.75
CA HIS A 777 -6.59 20.94 18.47
C HIS A 777 -7.32 19.59 18.57
N GLY A 778 -7.48 19.05 19.79
CA GLY A 778 -8.12 17.75 20.03
C GLY A 778 -7.40 16.56 19.39
N MET A 779 -6.08 16.65 19.17
CA MET A 779 -5.28 15.59 18.55
C MET A 779 -4.90 14.51 19.57
N PRO A 780 -4.91 13.21 19.18
CA PRO A 780 -4.61 12.12 20.09
C PRO A 780 -3.10 12.00 20.38
N GLN A 781 -2.77 11.50 21.57
CA GLN A 781 -1.39 11.16 21.97
C GLN A 781 -0.75 10.12 21.05
N ARG A 782 -1.53 9.16 20.53
CA ARG A 782 -1.07 8.10 19.61
C ARG A 782 -1.67 8.31 18.22
N CYS A 783 -0.81 8.44 17.23
CA CYS A 783 -1.22 8.79 15.87
C CYS A 783 -0.27 8.24 14.80
N PHE A 784 -0.68 8.36 13.54
CA PHE A 784 0.17 8.17 12.38
C PHE A 784 0.36 9.52 11.67
N VAL A 785 1.62 9.92 11.45
CA VAL A 785 1.96 11.17 10.77
C VAL A 785 2.61 10.88 9.42
N ARG A 786 2.20 11.58 8.36
CA ARG A 786 2.90 11.63 7.07
C ARG A 786 3.08 13.07 6.61
N GLY A 787 4.09 13.31 5.78
CA GLY A 787 4.31 14.61 5.15
C GLY A 787 4.19 14.50 3.64
N LEU A 788 3.48 15.44 3.02
CA LEU A 788 3.33 15.56 1.57
C LEU A 788 3.80 16.94 1.12
N ASP A 789 4.47 16.97 -0.04
CA ASP A 789 4.76 18.20 -0.77
C ASP A 789 3.57 18.50 -1.71
N PRO A 790 2.87 19.63 -1.54
CA PRO A 790 1.70 19.99 -2.36
C PRO A 790 1.97 19.96 -3.87
N ASP A 791 3.12 20.46 -4.30
CA ASP A 791 3.48 20.53 -5.73
C ASP A 791 3.58 19.13 -6.35
N SER A 792 4.16 18.20 -5.60
CA SER A 792 4.30 16.80 -6.01
C SER A 792 2.96 16.05 -6.01
N VAL A 793 1.97 16.51 -5.24
CA VAL A 793 0.60 15.97 -5.28
C VAL A 793 -0.10 16.42 -6.57
N VAL A 794 -0.07 17.73 -6.87
CA VAL A 794 -0.67 18.32 -8.07
C VAL A 794 -0.01 17.77 -9.34
N GLY A 795 1.32 17.72 -9.37
CA GLY A 795 2.09 17.17 -10.50
C GLY A 795 2.07 15.65 -10.61
N GLY A 796 1.31 14.96 -9.75
CA GLY A 796 1.18 13.51 -9.79
C GLY A 796 2.52 12.79 -9.61
N SER A 797 3.48 13.31 -8.84
CA SER A 797 4.76 12.63 -8.58
C SER A 797 4.86 12.10 -7.14
N VAL A 798 3.79 12.24 -6.36
CA VAL A 798 3.71 11.94 -4.93
C VAL A 798 4.24 10.55 -4.57
N TRP A 799 4.07 9.53 -5.42
CA TRP A 799 4.53 8.16 -5.12
C TRP A 799 6.06 8.05 -4.96
N ARG A 800 6.82 8.98 -5.55
CA ARG A 800 8.29 9.07 -5.43
C ARG A 800 8.74 9.61 -4.07
N ILE A 801 7.86 10.26 -3.32
CA ILE A 801 8.16 10.87 -2.03
C ILE A 801 8.16 9.81 -0.92
N LYS A 802 9.22 9.76 -0.11
CA LYS A 802 9.29 8.82 1.04
C LYS A 802 8.49 9.29 2.26
N SER A 803 8.39 10.60 2.50
CA SER A 803 7.63 11.19 3.62
C SER A 803 6.12 10.92 3.54
N ARG A 804 5.61 10.52 2.37
CA ARG A 804 4.21 10.09 2.21
C ARG A 804 3.84 8.87 3.05
N LYS A 805 4.82 8.04 3.44
CA LYS A 805 4.57 6.81 4.20
C LYS A 805 4.29 7.19 5.66
N PRO A 806 3.12 6.84 6.21
CA PRO A 806 2.76 7.22 7.58
C PRO A 806 3.75 6.65 8.59
N LEU A 807 4.08 7.40 9.62
CA LEU A 807 4.94 7.02 10.74
C LEU A 807 4.09 6.98 12.00
N TYR A 808 4.14 5.89 12.75
CA TYR A 808 3.53 5.85 14.08
C TYR A 808 4.29 6.76 15.04
N VAL A 809 3.56 7.59 15.78
CA VAL A 809 4.08 8.52 16.79
C VAL A 809 3.25 8.33 18.05
N ASP A 810 3.93 8.10 19.17
CA ASP A 810 3.38 8.20 20.51
C ASP A 810 4.11 9.34 21.23
N PHE A 811 3.37 10.39 21.61
CA PHE A 811 3.94 11.56 22.29
C PHE A 811 4.38 11.26 23.74
N ALA A 812 4.03 10.08 24.28
CA ALA A 812 4.56 9.55 25.54
C ALA A 812 5.94 8.86 25.40
N SER A 813 6.56 8.88 24.21
CA SER A 813 7.90 8.34 23.99
C SER A 813 8.85 9.40 23.42
N LEU A 814 9.87 9.78 24.18
CA LEU A 814 10.84 10.82 23.79
C LEU A 814 11.56 10.48 22.47
N LEU A 815 11.83 9.19 22.20
CA LEU A 815 12.40 8.75 20.93
C LEU A 815 11.43 9.00 19.76
N LEU A 816 10.15 8.63 19.89
CA LEU A 816 9.16 8.84 18.82
C LEU A 816 8.86 10.33 18.60
N VAL A 817 8.85 11.14 19.65
CA VAL A 817 8.82 12.61 19.55
C VAL A 817 10.01 13.10 18.73
N GLY A 818 11.23 12.62 19.01
CA GLY A 818 12.41 12.95 18.21
C GLY A 818 12.35 12.49 16.75
N VAL A 819 11.63 11.39 16.43
CA VAL A 819 11.39 10.98 15.04
C VAL A 819 10.38 11.91 14.37
N PHE A 820 9.32 12.31 15.08
CA PHE A 820 8.34 13.29 14.60
C PHE A 820 9.01 14.65 14.30
N GLU A 821 9.89 15.14 15.17
CA GLU A 821 10.62 16.39 14.95
C GLU A 821 11.47 16.37 13.68
N ARG A 822 12.03 15.23 13.30
CA ARG A 822 12.75 15.08 12.02
C ARG A 822 11.85 15.21 10.80
N MET A 823 10.54 15.06 10.93
CA MET A 823 9.60 15.28 9.84
C MET A 823 9.31 16.76 9.61
N LEU A 824 9.60 17.62 10.60
CA LEU A 824 9.39 19.07 10.57
C LEU A 824 10.51 19.84 9.85
N THR A 825 11.50 19.15 9.26
CA THR A 825 12.69 19.81 8.70
C THR A 825 12.45 20.45 7.33
N ASP A 826 11.47 19.99 6.55
CA ASP A 826 11.11 20.62 5.27
C ASP A 826 9.85 21.48 5.48
N PRO A 827 9.97 22.82 5.51
CA PRO A 827 8.86 23.71 5.83
C PRO A 827 7.78 23.75 4.74
N ARG A 828 8.05 23.23 3.54
CA ARG A 828 7.08 23.18 2.43
C ARG A 828 6.07 22.05 2.57
N HIS A 829 6.36 21.06 3.43
CA HIS A 829 5.46 19.94 3.61
C HIS A 829 4.18 20.34 4.36
N LEU A 830 3.06 19.80 3.90
CA LEU A 830 1.85 19.66 4.72
C LEU A 830 1.91 18.32 5.45
N LEU A 831 1.62 18.36 6.75
CA LEU A 831 1.55 17.18 7.59
C LEU A 831 0.11 16.72 7.75
N PHE A 832 -0.05 15.40 7.71
CA PHE A 832 -1.31 14.71 7.94
C PHE A 832 -1.12 13.82 9.16
N LEU A 833 -1.80 14.16 10.25
CA LEU A 833 -1.89 13.35 11.44
C LEU A 833 -3.21 12.58 11.39
N GLN A 834 -3.17 11.26 11.45
CA GLN A 834 -4.34 10.39 11.54
C GLN A 834 -4.36 9.71 12.91
N GLU A 835 -5.55 9.54 13.48
CA GLU A 835 -5.71 8.77 14.71
C GLU A 835 -5.19 7.32 14.55
N ALA A 836 -4.66 6.73 15.62
CA ALA A 836 -4.30 5.32 15.66
C ALA A 836 -5.56 4.47 15.92
N LEU A 837 -6.19 3.97 14.85
CA LEU A 837 -7.37 3.11 14.91
C LEU A 837 -7.19 1.87 14.00
N PRO A 838 -7.28 0.64 14.51
CA PRO A 838 -7.31 0.27 15.94
C PRO A 838 -6.11 0.86 16.70
N GLY A 839 -6.30 1.12 17.99
CA GLY A 839 -5.19 1.44 18.87
C GLY A 839 -4.32 0.19 19.10
N PRO A 840 -3.05 0.33 19.52
CA PRO A 840 -2.21 -0.84 19.79
C PRO A 840 -2.79 -1.80 20.85
N ALA A 841 -3.58 -1.28 21.81
CA ALA A 841 -4.28 -2.07 22.82
C ALA A 841 -5.43 -2.93 22.25
N ASP A 842 -5.96 -2.57 21.08
CA ASP A 842 -7.03 -3.30 20.40
C ASP A 842 -6.48 -4.40 19.47
N ALA A 843 -5.16 -4.58 19.44
CA ALA A 843 -4.51 -5.58 18.59
C ALA A 843 -4.85 -7.01 19.05
N PRO A 844 -5.16 -7.94 18.12
CA PRO A 844 -5.42 -9.34 18.46
C PRO A 844 -4.27 -9.98 19.23
N SER A 845 -4.60 -10.80 20.24
CA SER A 845 -3.65 -11.58 21.02
C SER A 845 -3.30 -12.90 20.32
N TYR A 846 -2.01 -13.26 20.33
CA TYR A 846 -1.49 -14.52 19.78
C TYR A 846 -0.87 -15.39 20.90
N GLY A 847 -1.58 -15.50 22.03
CA GLY A 847 -1.13 -16.23 23.21
C GLY A 847 0.16 -15.66 23.78
N ASP A 848 1.12 -16.54 24.10
CA ASP A 848 2.45 -16.18 24.64
C ASP A 848 3.28 -15.28 23.71
N ASN A 849 2.88 -15.15 22.43
CA ASN A 849 3.57 -14.29 21.46
C ASN A 849 3.09 -12.83 21.49
N GLY A 850 2.19 -12.50 22.42
CA GLY A 850 1.68 -11.15 22.66
C GLY A 850 0.73 -10.63 21.59
N SER A 851 0.16 -9.45 21.84
CA SER A 851 -0.73 -8.78 20.88
C SER A 851 0.04 -8.23 19.69
N ARG A 852 -0.49 -8.43 18.48
CA ARG A 852 0.16 -8.01 17.22
C ARG A 852 -0.84 -7.29 16.33
N VAL A 853 -0.41 -6.17 15.75
CA VAL A 853 -1.21 -5.45 14.76
C VAL A 853 -1.50 -6.38 13.59
N THR A 854 -2.78 -6.53 13.27
CA THR A 854 -3.28 -7.49 12.28
C THR A 854 -4.16 -6.77 11.27
N GLU A 855 -4.02 -7.13 10.00
CA GLU A 855 -4.81 -6.65 8.87
C GLU A 855 -5.38 -7.86 8.12
N TYR A 856 -6.66 -7.79 7.78
CA TYR A 856 -7.36 -8.76 6.94
C TYR A 856 -7.51 -8.22 5.52
N LEU A 857 -7.49 -9.14 4.57
CA LEU A 857 -7.79 -8.96 3.17
C LEU A 857 -9.09 -9.72 2.88
N VAL A 858 -10.20 -9.01 2.97
CA VAL A 858 -11.56 -9.55 2.81
C VAL A 858 -12.06 -9.22 1.40
N GLU A 859 -12.46 -10.24 0.65
CA GLU A 859 -13.03 -10.06 -0.70
C GLU A 859 -14.55 -10.11 -0.66
N ILE A 860 -15.20 -9.10 -1.25
CA ILE A 860 -16.65 -9.03 -1.42
C ILE A 860 -16.96 -9.07 -2.91
N ASN A 861 -17.78 -10.04 -3.31
CA ASN A 861 -18.24 -10.24 -4.68
C ASN A 861 -19.72 -9.85 -4.78
N GLY A 862 -20.14 -9.13 -5.82
CA GLY A 862 -21.53 -8.73 -6.05
C GLY A 862 -22.29 -9.69 -6.98
N GLY A 863 -23.62 -9.73 -6.85
CA GLY A 863 -24.52 -10.46 -7.76
C GLY A 863 -25.33 -11.56 -7.07
N ARG A 864 -26.45 -11.97 -7.69
CA ARG A 864 -27.43 -12.97 -7.18
C ARG A 864 -26.93 -14.42 -7.14
N ASP A 865 -25.74 -14.70 -7.67
CA ASP A 865 -25.18 -16.06 -7.78
C ASP A 865 -24.24 -16.42 -6.62
N ALA A 866 -24.43 -15.81 -5.45
CA ALA A 866 -23.70 -16.09 -4.22
C ALA A 866 -23.98 -17.48 -3.59
N ASP A 867 -24.98 -18.20 -4.10
CA ASP A 867 -25.49 -19.48 -3.57
C ASP A 867 -25.23 -20.68 -4.51
N ARG A 868 -24.02 -20.79 -5.08
CA ARG A 868 -23.55 -22.07 -5.66
C ARG A 868 -22.13 -22.42 -5.27
#